data_AF-A0A9E3EQ70-F1
#
_entry.id   AF-A0A9E3EQ70-F1
#
_cell.length_a   1.000
_cell.length_b   1.000
_cell.length_c   1.000
_cell.angle_alpha   90.00
_cell.angle_beta   90.00
_cell.angle_gamma   90.00
#
_symmetry.space_group_name_H-M   'P 1'
#
loop_
_entity.id
_entity.type
_entity.pdbx_description
1 polymer ?
#
loop_
_entity_poly.entity_id
_entity_poly.type
_entity_poly.pdbx_seq_one_letter_code
_entity_poly.pdbx_strand_id
1 'polypeptide(L)'
;MKRYRSSRYDFLFHLLIALALLIGGMVFFKGTAYAATAFNNEGISNDTNTNVANFDGGGYSYSNNALTSAGFASGSTVTVNGARFQWPTVAAGSNDNWQAAGQVIAVSGTGGGTLAFLGSSTNGPSSGTATLTYTDNSNSTFTLAFSDWTLNGGSAQVMAGNSIAATTTYRNSSSGTKSTENTYVFYTSISIAAGKTLASVTLPTTVNQGHLHVFAVAAIAPSTSSSNWTMYNHGLAGSGYNSTETTLNVSNFPNLTKKWATTGTNGMSDQPIVVGNAVYWGSWDGNFHATTITGTNAGQDLWHTNLGVTSDSSCLPPNIGVASTAAYGSIGSTPTIYVGGGGNDSVGGNNVYLYALNANTGAVTWKTVVGSAPSDFAWSSPLLYNGSIYYGMSSFGDCPLTQGRILRINATTGAIQNTFAVAPQGCVGGGIWGTPSIDTATGMLFVSTGTQSSCSGQAGDHSVSLLELNTSNLAYVSSWQLPKNQQISDADFGSVPTLFSGGGKSLVGVANKNGVFYAFDRTNIAAGPVWTQQVATNSGSCPQCDNGSISPAVWDGSTLYVGGGQITINGTVCKGSVNALNPATGAFKWQHCLQSGPVLGSLVGINGVVVATQGSWINGLNMSTGAAIFHYQDTASGATYYSPVCIANGYMFAANLDGSFVAFGL
;
A
#
# COMPACT_ATOMS: atom_id res chain seq x y z
N MET A 1 15.35 -81.98 27.83
CA MET A 1 14.22 -82.89 27.52
C MET A 1 13.02 -82.05 27.08
N LYS A 2 12.17 -82.60 26.19
CA LYS A 2 10.73 -82.32 25.95
C LYS A 2 10.09 -80.96 26.37
N ARG A 3 9.53 -80.27 25.35
CA ARG A 3 8.10 -79.81 25.22
C ARG A 3 7.59 -78.61 26.07
N TYR A 4 6.59 -77.79 25.67
CA TYR A 4 6.01 -77.39 24.35
C TYR A 4 4.91 -76.29 24.57
N ARG A 5 4.80 -75.25 23.71
CA ARG A 5 3.74 -74.17 23.68
C ARG A 5 3.68 -73.27 24.94
N SER A 6 3.20 -72.02 24.95
CA SER A 6 2.29 -71.23 24.09
C SER A 6 2.57 -69.71 24.33
N SER A 7 2.43 -68.71 23.45
CA SER A 7 2.01 -68.61 22.03
C SER A 7 2.72 -67.44 21.31
N ARG A 8 2.07 -66.78 20.32
CA ARG A 8 2.51 -65.66 19.46
C ARG A 8 2.05 -64.29 19.98
N TYR A 9 2.90 -63.25 19.88
CA TYR A 9 2.61 -61.86 19.42
C TYR A 9 3.85 -60.97 19.61
N ASP A 10 4.94 -61.20 18.86
CA ASP A 10 6.18 -60.43 19.06
C ASP A 10 7.10 -60.40 17.82
N PHE A 11 6.60 -59.86 16.70
CA PHE A 11 7.39 -59.71 15.47
C PHE A 11 6.98 -58.49 14.62
N LEU A 12 6.92 -57.31 15.26
CA LEU A 12 6.74 -56.03 14.56
C LEU A 12 7.30 -54.82 15.34
N PHE A 13 8.32 -55.05 16.19
CA PHE A 13 8.85 -54.05 17.14
C PHE A 13 10.16 -53.38 16.72
N HIS A 14 10.65 -53.59 15.49
CA HIS A 14 11.99 -53.12 15.04
C HIS A 14 12.00 -52.45 13.66
N LEU A 15 10.88 -51.88 13.20
CA LEU A 15 10.84 -51.09 11.97
C LEU A 15 9.81 -49.95 12.03
N LEU A 16 10.11 -48.89 12.80
CA LEU A 16 9.58 -47.51 12.59
C LEU A 16 10.15 -46.48 13.61
N ILE A 17 11.46 -46.51 13.89
CA ILE A 17 12.16 -45.32 14.47
C ILE A 17 12.44 -44.33 13.32
N ALA A 18 11.36 -43.84 12.71
CA ALA A 18 11.36 -42.92 11.57
C ALA A 18 9.98 -42.23 11.39
N LEU A 19 9.22 -42.00 12.48
CA LEU A 19 7.94 -41.28 12.40
C LEU A 19 7.56 -40.59 13.73
N ALA A 20 8.49 -39.84 14.33
CA ALA A 20 8.31 -39.17 15.62
C ALA A 20 8.51 -37.65 15.53
N LEU A 21 7.76 -36.98 14.64
CA LEU A 21 7.74 -35.50 14.53
C LEU A 21 6.50 -35.00 13.74
N LEU A 22 5.32 -35.58 14.00
CA LEU A 22 4.08 -35.22 13.28
C LEU A 22 2.79 -35.41 14.11
N ILE A 23 2.79 -34.95 15.36
CA ILE A 23 1.56 -34.70 16.12
C ILE A 23 1.67 -33.32 16.77
N GLY A 24 1.05 -32.32 16.14
CA GLY A 24 0.85 -31.01 16.74
C GLY A 24 -0.06 -31.13 17.97
N GLY A 25 0.18 -30.29 18.98
CA GLY A 25 -0.50 -30.40 20.27
C GLY A 25 -2.04 -30.33 20.16
N MET A 26 -2.72 -31.42 20.49
CA MET A 26 -4.14 -31.39 20.82
C MET A 26 -4.35 -30.62 22.13
N VAL A 27 -4.61 -29.32 22.01
CA VAL A 27 -5.23 -28.54 23.08
C VAL A 27 -6.66 -29.06 23.23
N PHE A 28 -6.93 -29.78 24.33
CA PHE A 28 -8.29 -30.21 24.68
C PHE A 28 -9.13 -29.01 25.09
N PHE A 29 -9.78 -28.37 24.11
CA PHE A 29 -10.88 -27.45 24.39
C PHE A 29 -12.05 -28.23 25.01
N LYS A 30 -12.45 -27.88 26.24
CA LYS A 30 -13.79 -28.16 26.75
C LYS A 30 -14.81 -27.24 26.06
N GLY A 31 -15.00 -27.45 24.76
CA GLY A 31 -16.06 -26.80 24.00
C GLY A 31 -17.37 -27.56 24.15
N THR A 32 -18.46 -26.86 24.43
CA THR A 32 -19.80 -27.36 24.10
C THR A 32 -19.87 -27.55 22.59
N ALA A 33 -20.05 -28.80 22.15
CA ALA A 33 -20.27 -29.09 20.74
C ALA A 33 -21.65 -28.59 20.33
N TYR A 34 -21.71 -27.38 19.76
CA TYR A 34 -22.90 -26.92 19.05
C TYR A 34 -23.09 -27.79 17.81
N ALA A 35 -24.24 -28.45 17.70
CA ALA A 35 -24.64 -29.10 16.45
C ALA A 35 -24.73 -28.03 15.35
N ALA A 36 -24.41 -28.41 14.10
CA ALA A 36 -24.56 -27.50 12.97
C ALA A 36 -26.04 -27.11 12.82
N THR A 37 -26.36 -25.83 13.00
CA THR A 37 -27.73 -25.34 12.92
C THR A 37 -28.21 -25.39 11.48
N ALA A 38 -29.11 -26.33 11.19
CA ALA A 38 -29.66 -26.55 9.87
C ALA A 38 -30.36 -25.30 9.32
N PHE A 39 -30.30 -25.12 7.99
CA PHE A 39 -31.13 -24.17 7.27
C PHE A 39 -32.62 -24.51 7.45
N ASN A 40 -33.48 -23.49 7.46
CA ASN A 40 -34.91 -23.63 7.72
C ASN A 40 -35.81 -23.06 6.61
N ASN A 41 -35.24 -22.57 5.50
CA ASN A 41 -35.96 -22.09 4.34
C ASN A 41 -35.29 -22.57 3.03
N GLU A 42 -36.09 -22.83 2.00
CA GLU A 42 -35.64 -23.19 0.65
C GLU A 42 -35.81 -21.97 -0.27
N GLY A 43 -34.70 -21.25 -0.49
CA GLY A 43 -34.67 -19.96 -1.17
C GLY A 43 -34.19 -20.00 -2.62
N ILE A 44 -33.54 -21.10 -3.05
CA ILE A 44 -32.88 -21.22 -4.35
C ILE A 44 -33.40 -22.45 -5.11
N SER A 45 -33.93 -22.26 -6.31
CA SER A 45 -34.35 -23.35 -7.21
C SER A 45 -33.47 -23.46 -8.45
N ASN A 46 -33.44 -24.64 -9.06
CA ASN A 46 -32.86 -24.81 -10.40
C ASN A 46 -33.87 -24.40 -11.47
N ASP A 47 -33.40 -23.88 -12.60
CA ASP A 47 -34.27 -23.46 -13.71
C ASP A 47 -35.14 -24.58 -14.30
N THR A 48 -34.70 -25.83 -14.14
CA THR A 48 -35.40 -27.04 -14.57
C THR A 48 -36.41 -27.56 -13.55
N ASN A 49 -36.47 -26.98 -12.35
CA ASN A 49 -37.30 -27.43 -11.25
C ASN A 49 -37.62 -26.24 -10.31
N THR A 50 -38.40 -25.27 -10.78
CA THR A 50 -38.60 -23.98 -10.11
C THR A 50 -39.61 -23.98 -8.96
N ASN A 51 -40.40 -25.05 -8.82
CA ASN A 51 -41.53 -25.16 -7.88
C ASN A 51 -41.15 -25.70 -6.49
N VAL A 52 -39.87 -25.98 -6.25
CA VAL A 52 -39.38 -26.49 -4.96
C VAL A 52 -39.06 -25.37 -3.95
N ALA A 53 -38.55 -24.24 -4.42
CA ALA A 53 -38.12 -23.13 -3.56
C ALA A 53 -39.09 -21.94 -3.57
N ASN A 54 -39.27 -21.32 -2.40
CA ASN A 54 -40.14 -20.16 -2.19
C ASN A 54 -39.49 -19.19 -1.20
N PHE A 55 -38.66 -18.28 -1.71
CA PHE A 55 -37.87 -17.35 -0.90
C PHE A 55 -38.71 -16.21 -0.30
N ASP A 56 -39.67 -15.67 -1.06
CA ASP A 56 -40.47 -14.50 -0.67
C ASP A 56 -41.84 -14.83 -0.06
N GLY A 57 -42.21 -16.11 -0.03
CA GLY A 57 -43.53 -16.60 0.36
C GLY A 57 -44.57 -16.53 -0.76
N GLY A 58 -44.35 -15.68 -1.78
CA GLY A 58 -45.24 -15.47 -2.93
C GLY A 58 -45.03 -16.46 -4.08
N GLY A 59 -44.09 -17.39 -3.94
CA GLY A 59 -43.76 -18.41 -4.95
C GLY A 59 -42.56 -18.05 -5.82
N TYR A 60 -41.75 -17.05 -5.46
CA TYR A 60 -40.52 -16.74 -6.18
C TYR A 60 -39.27 -17.17 -5.40
N SER A 61 -38.22 -17.56 -6.14
CA SER A 61 -36.94 -17.99 -5.59
C SER A 61 -35.77 -17.52 -6.45
N TYR A 62 -34.56 -17.47 -5.89
CA TYR A 62 -33.36 -17.26 -6.71
C TYR A 62 -33.17 -18.43 -7.68
N SER A 63 -32.61 -18.15 -8.84
CA SER A 63 -32.13 -19.19 -9.76
C SER A 63 -30.71 -19.60 -9.39
N ASN A 64 -30.50 -20.89 -9.09
CA ASN A 64 -29.17 -21.49 -8.93
C ASN A 64 -28.30 -21.31 -10.18
N ASN A 65 -28.92 -21.37 -11.37
CA ASN A 65 -28.22 -21.17 -12.64
C ASN A 65 -27.73 -19.71 -12.78
N ALA A 66 -28.58 -18.74 -12.45
CA ALA A 66 -28.20 -17.33 -12.50
C ALA A 66 -27.17 -16.95 -11.42
N LEU A 67 -27.32 -17.49 -10.20
CA LEU A 67 -26.33 -17.35 -9.14
C LEU A 67 -24.97 -17.96 -9.54
N THR A 68 -24.98 -19.14 -10.16
CA THR A 68 -23.77 -19.77 -10.71
C THR A 68 -23.09 -18.86 -11.75
N SER A 69 -23.84 -18.25 -12.66
CA SER A 69 -23.31 -17.25 -13.60
C SER A 69 -22.78 -15.98 -12.94
N ALA A 70 -23.31 -15.61 -11.76
CA ALA A 70 -22.82 -14.51 -10.94
C ALA A 70 -21.62 -14.90 -10.03
N GLY A 71 -21.11 -16.14 -10.13
CA GLY A 71 -19.99 -16.65 -9.33
C GLY A 71 -20.38 -17.43 -8.06
N PHE A 72 -21.67 -17.61 -7.80
CA PHE A 72 -22.24 -18.24 -6.60
C PHE A 72 -22.75 -19.65 -6.93
N ALA A 73 -21.84 -20.52 -7.35
CA ALA A 73 -22.16 -21.91 -7.67
C ALA A 73 -22.54 -22.70 -6.40
N SER A 74 -23.56 -23.56 -6.51
CA SER A 74 -24.00 -24.46 -5.43
C SER A 74 -22.82 -25.21 -4.78
N GLY A 75 -22.69 -25.07 -3.46
CA GLY A 75 -21.65 -25.75 -2.68
C GLY A 75 -20.22 -25.22 -2.87
N SER A 76 -20.03 -24.09 -3.56
CA SER A 76 -18.69 -23.50 -3.76
C SER A 76 -18.27 -22.57 -2.62
N THR A 77 -16.96 -22.34 -2.49
CA THR A 77 -16.44 -21.26 -1.65
C THR A 77 -16.43 -19.96 -2.43
N VAL A 78 -17.21 -18.97 -2.00
CA VAL A 78 -17.29 -17.63 -2.60
C VAL A 78 -16.49 -16.63 -1.75
N THR A 79 -15.82 -15.66 -2.40
CA THR A 79 -15.02 -14.63 -1.70
C THR A 79 -15.61 -13.25 -1.95
N VAL A 80 -16.04 -12.57 -0.90
CA VAL A 80 -16.68 -11.23 -0.96
C VAL A 80 -16.05 -10.34 0.12
N ASN A 81 -15.52 -9.18 -0.28
CA ASN A 81 -14.87 -8.21 0.61
C ASN A 81 -13.84 -8.85 1.58
N GLY A 82 -13.02 -9.77 1.07
CA GLY A 82 -11.99 -10.49 1.84
C GLY A 82 -12.49 -11.66 2.69
N ALA A 83 -13.80 -11.78 2.94
CA ALA A 83 -14.39 -12.94 3.60
C ALA A 83 -14.57 -14.11 2.63
N ARG A 84 -14.17 -15.31 3.06
CA ARG A 84 -14.41 -16.58 2.33
C ARG A 84 -15.61 -17.29 2.96
N PHE A 85 -16.72 -17.34 2.24
CA PHE A 85 -17.94 -18.00 2.65
C PHE A 85 -18.06 -19.37 1.99
N GLN A 86 -18.62 -20.34 2.69
CA GLN A 86 -19.18 -21.52 2.02
C GLN A 86 -20.60 -21.20 1.57
N TRP A 87 -20.84 -21.28 0.27
CA TRP A 87 -22.18 -21.12 -0.31
C TRP A 87 -23.00 -22.41 -0.10
N PRO A 88 -24.31 -22.33 0.18
CA PRO A 88 -25.15 -23.52 0.33
C PRO A 88 -25.09 -24.45 -0.88
N THR A 89 -25.22 -25.75 -0.60
CA THR A 89 -25.44 -26.78 -1.62
C THR A 89 -26.94 -26.80 -1.96
N VAL A 90 -27.28 -26.41 -3.18
CA VAL A 90 -28.67 -26.35 -3.65
C VAL A 90 -29.10 -27.74 -4.12
N ALA A 91 -30.01 -28.36 -3.39
CA ALA A 91 -30.66 -29.62 -3.74
C ALA A 91 -32.17 -29.46 -3.63
N ALA A 92 -32.93 -30.08 -4.53
CA ALA A 92 -34.38 -29.93 -4.57
C ALA A 92 -35.04 -30.44 -3.27
N GLY A 93 -35.92 -29.65 -2.65
CA GLY A 93 -36.55 -29.98 -1.38
C GLY A 93 -35.64 -29.81 -0.16
N SER A 94 -34.52 -29.10 -0.30
CA SER A 94 -33.52 -28.91 0.78
C SER A 94 -33.35 -27.44 1.10
N ASN A 95 -33.49 -27.08 2.37
CA ASN A 95 -33.27 -25.71 2.84
C ASN A 95 -31.83 -25.26 2.55
N ASP A 96 -31.68 -24.04 2.04
CA ASP A 96 -30.42 -23.42 1.63
C ASP A 96 -30.10 -22.11 2.37
N ASN A 97 -31.03 -21.61 3.19
CA ASN A 97 -30.84 -20.40 3.97
C ASN A 97 -31.51 -20.45 5.36
N TRP A 98 -31.02 -19.59 6.26
CA TRP A 98 -31.67 -19.32 7.54
C TRP A 98 -32.61 -18.12 7.40
N GLN A 99 -33.92 -18.34 7.50
CA GLN A 99 -34.88 -17.28 7.79
C GLN A 99 -34.84 -17.01 9.30
N ALA A 100 -34.45 -15.79 9.70
CA ALA A 100 -34.11 -15.44 11.07
C ALA A 100 -35.27 -15.72 12.07
N ALA A 101 -34.98 -16.60 13.03
CA ALA A 101 -35.89 -17.05 14.08
C ALA A 101 -35.11 -17.47 15.36
N GLY A 102 -33.95 -16.86 15.63
CA GLY A 102 -33.11 -17.17 16.80
C GLY A 102 -32.06 -18.27 16.60
N GLN A 103 -31.69 -18.61 15.37
CA GLN A 103 -30.67 -19.62 15.06
C GLN A 103 -29.31 -19.25 15.67
N VAL A 104 -28.68 -20.19 16.38
CA VAL A 104 -27.30 -20.04 16.88
C VAL A 104 -26.34 -20.69 15.89
N ILE A 105 -25.57 -19.89 15.16
CA ILE A 105 -24.62 -20.35 14.15
C ILE A 105 -23.22 -20.33 14.78
N ALA A 106 -22.57 -21.50 14.86
CA ALA A 106 -21.21 -21.62 15.33
C ALA A 106 -20.24 -21.01 14.31
N VAL A 107 -19.40 -20.08 14.75
CA VAL A 107 -18.40 -19.39 13.91
C VAL A 107 -17.27 -18.87 14.80
N SER A 108 -16.04 -19.29 14.50
CA SER A 108 -14.85 -18.87 15.23
C SER A 108 -14.20 -17.65 14.59
N GLY A 109 -13.78 -16.69 15.41
CA GLY A 109 -13.09 -15.48 14.96
C GLY A 109 -12.40 -14.77 16.11
N THR A 110 -11.34 -14.03 15.84
CA THR A 110 -10.53 -13.34 16.85
C THR A 110 -10.83 -11.85 16.92
N GLY A 111 -10.72 -11.27 18.12
CA GLY A 111 -11.05 -9.88 18.42
C GLY A 111 -10.16 -8.89 17.70
N GLY A 112 -10.77 -7.85 17.13
CA GLY A 112 -10.18 -6.98 16.10
C GLY A 112 -10.46 -7.46 14.66
N GLY A 113 -10.99 -8.67 14.50
CA GLY A 113 -11.48 -9.21 13.24
C GLY A 113 -12.90 -8.75 12.92
N THR A 114 -13.47 -9.32 11.87
CA THR A 114 -14.80 -8.97 11.37
C THR A 114 -15.61 -10.23 11.13
N LEU A 115 -16.85 -10.28 11.62
CA LEU A 115 -17.84 -11.29 11.23
C LEU A 115 -18.69 -10.73 10.08
N ALA A 116 -18.73 -11.45 8.97
CA ALA A 116 -19.45 -11.06 7.77
C ALA A 116 -20.59 -12.05 7.45
N PHE A 117 -21.59 -11.56 6.73
CA PHE A 117 -22.83 -12.26 6.38
C PHE A 117 -23.14 -12.07 4.90
N LEU A 118 -23.64 -13.13 4.26
CA LEU A 118 -24.33 -13.06 2.97
C LEU A 118 -25.82 -13.34 3.20
N GLY A 119 -26.68 -12.46 2.72
CA GLY A 119 -28.12 -12.52 3.00
C GLY A 119 -28.94 -11.51 2.22
N SER A 120 -30.24 -11.50 2.45
CA SER A 120 -31.22 -10.58 1.83
C SER A 120 -32.52 -10.58 2.62
N SER A 121 -33.36 -9.56 2.42
CA SER A 121 -34.70 -9.52 3.01
C SER A 121 -35.79 -9.76 1.96
N THR A 122 -36.98 -10.14 2.42
CA THR A 122 -38.18 -10.24 1.58
C THR A 122 -39.33 -9.48 2.22
N ASN A 123 -40.26 -9.01 1.40
CA ASN A 123 -41.36 -8.14 1.82
C ASN A 123 -40.84 -6.82 2.43
N GLY A 124 -39.76 -6.29 1.83
CA GLY A 124 -39.13 -5.02 2.20
C GLY A 124 -37.83 -5.16 3.00
N PRO A 125 -37.03 -4.08 3.10
CA PRO A 125 -35.80 -4.07 3.88
C PRO A 125 -36.10 -4.37 5.36
N SER A 126 -35.46 -5.40 5.90
CA SER A 126 -35.76 -5.97 7.21
C SER A 126 -34.52 -5.96 8.11
N SER A 127 -34.73 -5.82 9.41
CA SER A 127 -33.67 -5.70 10.42
C SER A 127 -34.10 -6.27 11.78
N GLY A 128 -33.15 -6.74 12.57
CA GLY A 128 -33.40 -7.23 13.93
C GLY A 128 -32.12 -7.30 14.76
N THR A 129 -32.28 -7.45 16.08
CA THR A 129 -31.15 -7.55 17.01
C THR A 129 -30.55 -8.96 16.99
N ALA A 130 -29.28 -9.06 16.60
CA ALA A 130 -28.48 -10.28 16.67
C ALA A 130 -27.48 -10.20 17.83
N THR A 131 -27.04 -11.37 18.32
CA THR A 131 -26.14 -11.47 19.48
C THR A 131 -24.87 -12.22 19.12
N LEU A 132 -23.70 -11.66 19.40
CA LEU A 132 -22.42 -12.37 19.36
C LEU A 132 -22.15 -12.99 20.74
N THR A 133 -21.81 -14.27 20.76
CA THR A 133 -21.42 -15.01 21.99
C THR A 133 -19.93 -15.32 21.91
N TYR A 134 -19.17 -14.90 22.92
CA TYR A 134 -17.73 -15.12 23.00
C TYR A 134 -17.40 -16.39 23.80
N THR A 135 -16.18 -16.93 23.63
CA THR A 135 -15.73 -18.16 24.31
C THR A 135 -15.60 -18.04 25.83
N ASP A 136 -15.63 -16.82 26.37
CA ASP A 136 -15.69 -16.54 27.82
C ASP A 136 -17.14 -16.41 28.36
N ASN A 137 -18.15 -16.70 27.52
CA ASN A 137 -19.58 -16.54 27.77
C ASN A 137 -20.06 -15.10 27.95
N SER A 138 -19.23 -14.09 27.66
CA SER A 138 -19.71 -12.72 27.49
C SER A 138 -20.38 -12.56 26.12
N ASN A 139 -21.31 -11.61 26.03
CA ASN A 139 -22.10 -11.36 24.81
C ASN A 139 -21.99 -9.88 24.38
N SER A 140 -22.15 -9.63 23.09
CA SER A 140 -22.47 -8.29 22.56
C SER A 140 -23.65 -8.38 21.60
N THR A 141 -24.32 -7.26 21.32
CA THR A 141 -25.46 -7.21 20.40
C THR A 141 -25.23 -6.19 19.29
N PHE A 142 -25.82 -6.45 18.13
CA PHE A 142 -25.77 -5.57 16.97
C PHE A 142 -27.07 -5.67 16.17
N THR A 143 -27.33 -4.70 15.29
CA THR A 143 -28.46 -4.79 14.35
C THR A 143 -27.98 -5.50 13.10
N LEU A 144 -28.53 -6.67 12.81
CA LEU A 144 -28.38 -7.32 11.51
C LEU A 144 -29.51 -6.81 10.60
N ALA A 145 -29.17 -6.27 9.44
CA ALA A 145 -30.13 -5.69 8.52
C ALA A 145 -29.75 -5.99 7.06
N PHE A 146 -30.76 -6.32 6.26
CA PHE A 146 -30.61 -6.51 4.82
C PHE A 146 -31.65 -5.74 4.02
N SER A 147 -31.22 -5.25 2.88
CA SER A 147 -32.06 -4.69 1.82
C SER A 147 -33.02 -5.76 1.28
N ASP A 148 -34.16 -5.33 0.72
CA ASP A 148 -35.05 -6.26 0.01
C ASP A 148 -34.32 -6.87 -1.19
N TRP A 149 -34.51 -8.17 -1.41
CA TRP A 149 -33.84 -8.96 -2.43
C TRP A 149 -34.08 -8.50 -3.87
N THR A 150 -35.12 -7.71 -4.12
CA THR A 150 -35.45 -7.10 -5.42
C THR A 150 -35.30 -5.58 -5.38
N LEU A 151 -34.81 -5.02 -4.26
CA LEU A 151 -34.86 -3.60 -3.95
C LEU A 151 -36.28 -3.02 -4.14
N ASN A 152 -37.30 -3.72 -3.61
CA ASN A 152 -38.72 -3.38 -3.77
C ASN A 152 -39.11 -3.23 -5.26
N GLY A 153 -38.76 -4.22 -6.10
CA GLY A 153 -38.98 -4.14 -7.56
C GLY A 153 -38.21 -3.00 -8.23
N GLY A 154 -36.94 -2.82 -7.85
CA GLY A 154 -36.06 -1.76 -8.34
C GLY A 154 -36.40 -0.33 -7.88
N SER A 155 -37.40 -0.14 -7.02
CA SER A 155 -37.83 1.19 -6.55
C SER A 155 -37.04 1.73 -5.34
N ALA A 156 -36.31 0.87 -4.63
CA ALA A 156 -35.50 1.23 -3.47
C ALA A 156 -34.00 1.30 -3.81
N GLN A 157 -33.24 1.95 -2.93
CA GLN A 157 -31.77 1.91 -2.95
C GLN A 157 -31.26 0.86 -1.94
N VAL A 158 -30.01 0.44 -2.12
CA VAL A 158 -29.33 -0.44 -1.15
C VAL A 158 -29.22 0.26 0.21
N MET A 159 -29.57 -0.45 1.28
CA MET A 159 -29.51 0.07 2.66
C MET A 159 -28.07 0.43 3.05
N ALA A 160 -27.90 1.52 3.81
CA ALA A 160 -26.61 1.86 4.41
C ALA A 160 -26.06 0.69 5.25
N GLY A 161 -24.79 0.33 5.03
CA GLY A 161 -24.16 -0.84 5.66
C GLY A 161 -24.39 -2.17 4.92
N ASN A 162 -25.02 -2.16 3.74
CA ASN A 162 -25.03 -3.27 2.80
C ASN A 162 -24.18 -2.95 1.56
N SER A 163 -23.57 -3.97 0.96
CA SER A 163 -23.02 -3.92 -0.40
C SER A 163 -23.55 -5.10 -1.22
N ILE A 164 -23.72 -4.94 -2.52
CA ILE A 164 -24.14 -6.04 -3.40
C ILE A 164 -23.00 -7.06 -3.51
N ALA A 165 -23.29 -8.32 -3.20
CA ALA A 165 -22.39 -9.46 -3.33
C ALA A 165 -22.64 -10.24 -4.64
N ALA A 166 -23.91 -10.38 -5.03
CA ALA A 166 -24.33 -10.97 -6.29
C ALA A 166 -25.54 -10.21 -6.88
N THR A 167 -25.66 -10.21 -8.20
CA THR A 167 -26.87 -9.77 -8.92
C THR A 167 -27.25 -10.83 -9.95
N THR A 168 -28.52 -11.24 -9.98
CA THR A 168 -29.10 -12.01 -11.09
C THR A 168 -30.07 -11.12 -11.87
N THR A 169 -30.24 -11.41 -13.17
CA THR A 169 -31.16 -10.67 -14.06
C THR A 169 -32.56 -11.29 -14.14
N TYR A 170 -32.81 -12.36 -13.39
CA TYR A 170 -34.11 -13.00 -13.26
C TYR A 170 -34.21 -13.79 -11.96
N ARG A 171 -35.46 -14.09 -11.58
CA ARG A 171 -35.85 -15.02 -10.53
C ARG A 171 -36.74 -16.14 -11.09
N ASN A 172 -36.75 -17.26 -10.40
CA ASN A 172 -37.60 -18.39 -10.71
C ASN A 172 -38.97 -18.22 -10.05
N SER A 173 -40.03 -18.71 -10.69
CA SER A 173 -41.39 -18.74 -10.16
C SER A 173 -41.90 -20.19 -10.07
N SER A 174 -42.63 -20.48 -9.01
CA SER A 174 -43.21 -21.81 -8.76
C SER A 174 -44.21 -22.27 -9.82
N SER A 175 -44.69 -21.38 -10.68
CA SER A 175 -45.49 -21.66 -11.88
C SER A 175 -44.71 -22.27 -13.06
N GLY A 176 -43.41 -22.56 -12.90
CA GLY A 176 -42.56 -23.09 -13.98
C GLY A 176 -41.96 -22.01 -14.89
N THR A 177 -42.10 -20.73 -14.56
CA THR A 177 -41.68 -19.59 -15.39
C THR A 177 -40.56 -18.78 -14.76
N LYS A 178 -39.81 -18.04 -15.58
CA LYS A 178 -38.82 -17.04 -15.13
C LYS A 178 -39.44 -15.64 -15.15
N SER A 179 -39.12 -14.83 -14.15
CA SER A 179 -39.48 -13.41 -14.08
C SER A 179 -38.22 -12.57 -14.23
N THR A 180 -38.18 -11.63 -15.16
CA THR A 180 -37.03 -10.74 -15.45
C THR A 180 -36.88 -9.61 -14.42
N GLU A 181 -37.11 -9.93 -13.15
CA GLU A 181 -36.84 -9.04 -12.02
C GLU A 181 -35.40 -9.28 -11.58
N ASN A 182 -34.63 -8.21 -11.36
CA ASN A 182 -33.29 -8.37 -10.79
C ASN A 182 -33.42 -8.87 -9.34
N THR A 183 -32.56 -9.81 -8.96
CA THR A 183 -32.41 -10.13 -7.53
C THR A 183 -30.97 -10.03 -7.09
N TYR A 184 -30.80 -9.73 -5.81
CA TYR A 184 -29.53 -9.36 -5.21
C TYR A 184 -29.24 -10.28 -4.04
N VAL A 185 -27.97 -10.63 -3.83
CA VAL A 185 -27.46 -11.11 -2.55
C VAL A 185 -26.62 -9.98 -1.98
N PHE A 186 -26.84 -9.63 -0.71
CA PHE A 186 -26.12 -8.54 -0.05
C PHE A 186 -25.08 -9.09 0.93
N TYR A 187 -24.00 -8.33 1.08
CA TYR A 187 -22.98 -8.48 2.10
C TYR A 187 -23.21 -7.42 3.19
N THR A 188 -23.06 -7.82 4.45
CA THR A 188 -22.91 -6.91 5.59
C THR A 188 -21.97 -7.52 6.63
N SER A 189 -21.48 -6.72 7.57
CA SER A 189 -20.47 -7.17 8.53
C SER A 189 -20.45 -6.38 9.83
N ILE A 190 -19.93 -6.99 10.90
CA ILE A 190 -19.78 -6.42 12.24
C ILE A 190 -18.39 -6.75 12.81
N SER A 191 -17.77 -5.81 13.52
CA SER A 191 -16.48 -6.04 14.18
C SER A 191 -16.59 -7.00 15.36
N ILE A 192 -15.61 -7.88 15.51
CA ILE A 192 -15.46 -8.74 16.69
C ILE A 192 -14.69 -7.93 17.75
N ALA A 193 -15.26 -7.77 18.94
CA ALA A 193 -14.67 -6.97 20.01
C ALA A 193 -13.20 -7.37 20.31
N ALA A 194 -12.31 -6.38 20.43
CA ALA A 194 -10.89 -6.60 20.67
C ALA A 194 -10.63 -7.41 21.95
N GLY A 195 -9.65 -8.32 21.90
CA GLY A 195 -9.31 -9.21 23.02
C GLY A 195 -10.33 -10.33 23.31
N LYS A 196 -11.42 -10.44 22.54
CA LYS A 196 -12.38 -11.55 22.64
C LYS A 196 -12.12 -12.60 21.55
N THR A 197 -12.65 -13.81 21.76
CA THR A 197 -12.74 -14.84 20.72
C THR A 197 -14.22 -15.19 20.54
N LEU A 198 -14.71 -15.07 19.31
CA LEU A 198 -16.09 -15.40 18.94
C LEU A 198 -16.28 -16.93 18.96
N ALA A 199 -17.42 -17.37 19.51
CA ALA A 199 -17.85 -18.77 19.50
C ALA A 199 -19.06 -18.98 18.56
N SER A 200 -20.02 -18.05 18.59
CA SER A 200 -21.22 -18.11 17.75
C SER A 200 -21.87 -16.75 17.55
N VAL A 201 -22.76 -16.68 16.54
CA VAL A 201 -23.74 -15.61 16.38
C VAL A 201 -25.16 -16.19 16.51
N THR A 202 -26.00 -15.52 17.28
CA THR A 202 -27.45 -15.79 17.34
C THR A 202 -28.15 -14.80 16.43
N LEU A 203 -28.86 -15.30 15.41
CA LEU A 203 -29.69 -14.48 14.52
C LEU A 203 -30.88 -13.87 15.28
N PRO A 204 -31.51 -12.79 14.77
CA PRO A 204 -32.67 -12.20 15.41
C PRO A 204 -33.81 -13.21 15.58
N THR A 205 -34.50 -13.16 16.73
CA THR A 205 -35.74 -13.91 16.97
C THR A 205 -36.96 -13.23 16.37
N THR A 206 -36.88 -11.92 16.13
CA THR A 206 -37.90 -11.09 15.50
C THR A 206 -37.21 -10.02 14.65
N VAL A 207 -37.93 -9.51 13.65
CA VAL A 207 -37.49 -8.44 12.75
C VAL A 207 -38.56 -7.35 12.69
N ASN A 208 -38.17 -6.12 12.35
CA ASN A 208 -39.06 -4.96 12.36
C ASN A 208 -40.18 -5.03 11.30
N GLN A 209 -39.94 -5.74 10.20
CA GLN A 209 -40.88 -6.03 9.13
C GLN A 209 -40.37 -7.23 8.33
N GLY A 210 -41.18 -7.71 7.37
CA GLY A 210 -40.76 -8.68 6.36
C GLY A 210 -40.11 -9.93 6.93
N HIS A 211 -39.16 -10.49 6.19
CA HIS A 211 -38.31 -11.59 6.65
C HIS A 211 -36.84 -11.30 6.31
N LEU A 212 -35.93 -11.68 7.22
CA LEU A 212 -34.49 -11.53 7.05
C LEU A 212 -33.86 -12.91 6.85
N HIS A 213 -33.11 -13.07 5.77
CA HIS A 213 -32.52 -14.35 5.35
C HIS A 213 -31.00 -14.28 5.31
N VAL A 214 -30.32 -15.31 5.82
CA VAL A 214 -28.85 -15.47 5.80
C VAL A 214 -28.51 -16.76 5.08
N PHE A 215 -27.73 -16.67 3.99
CA PHE A 215 -27.22 -17.82 3.23
C PHE A 215 -25.89 -18.35 3.78
N ALA A 216 -25.01 -17.46 4.25
CA ALA A 216 -23.71 -17.84 4.78
C ALA A 216 -23.17 -16.80 5.78
N VAL A 217 -22.29 -17.27 6.67
CA VAL A 217 -21.49 -16.44 7.59
C VAL A 217 -20.01 -16.80 7.47
N ALA A 218 -19.13 -15.82 7.69
CA ALA A 218 -17.69 -16.04 7.68
C ALA A 218 -16.99 -15.05 8.61
N ALA A 219 -16.00 -15.50 9.37
CA ALA A 219 -15.11 -14.63 10.11
C ALA A 219 -13.86 -14.30 9.29
N ILE A 220 -13.54 -13.03 9.19
CA ILE A 220 -12.24 -12.52 8.78
C ILE A 220 -11.44 -12.32 10.07
N ALA A 221 -10.24 -12.92 10.15
CA ALA A 221 -9.29 -12.60 11.21
C ALA A 221 -9.02 -11.08 11.22
N PRO A 222 -8.61 -10.48 12.36
CA PRO A 222 -7.96 -9.18 12.31
C PRO A 222 -6.86 -9.27 11.27
N SER A 223 -6.81 -8.31 10.35
CA SER A 223 -5.50 -7.93 9.83
C SER A 223 -4.67 -7.60 11.07
N THR A 224 -3.60 -8.34 11.33
CA THR A 224 -2.47 -7.79 12.10
C THR A 224 -2.26 -6.39 11.56
N SER A 225 -2.43 -5.35 12.39
CA SER A 225 -2.53 -3.96 11.93
C SER A 225 -1.31 -3.63 11.10
N SER A 226 -1.46 -3.76 9.79
CA SER A 226 -0.31 -3.94 8.93
C SER A 226 0.22 -2.56 8.67
N SER A 227 1.36 -2.25 9.27
CA SER A 227 2.10 -1.01 9.09
C SER A 227 2.78 -1.00 7.72
N ASN A 228 2.04 -1.40 6.68
CA ASN A 228 2.46 -1.46 5.30
C ASN A 228 2.94 -0.08 4.85
N TRP A 229 3.99 -0.08 4.06
CA TRP A 229 4.52 1.11 3.41
C TRP A 229 4.23 0.94 1.93
N THR A 230 3.13 1.51 1.42
CA THR A 230 2.58 1.14 0.11
C THR A 230 3.10 1.95 -1.07
N MET A 231 3.84 3.03 -0.84
CA MET A 231 4.39 3.92 -1.87
C MET A 231 5.54 4.76 -1.30
N TYR A 232 6.27 5.46 -2.18
CA TYR A 232 7.34 6.40 -1.78
C TYR A 232 6.85 7.40 -0.72
N ASN A 233 7.65 7.63 0.32
CA ASN A 233 7.31 8.48 1.46
C ASN A 233 5.98 8.14 2.16
N HIS A 234 5.67 6.83 2.23
CA HIS A 234 4.55 6.20 2.93
C HIS A 234 3.15 6.47 2.34
N GLY A 235 2.86 7.69 1.89
CA GLY A 235 1.53 8.03 1.38
C GLY A 235 1.46 9.37 0.65
N LEU A 236 0.25 9.70 0.20
CA LEU A 236 -0.04 10.83 -0.71
C LEU A 236 0.47 12.20 -0.24
N ALA A 237 0.55 12.45 1.06
CA ALA A 237 1.05 13.68 1.63
C ALA A 237 2.60 13.79 1.64
N GLY A 238 3.30 12.74 1.22
CA GLY A 238 4.76 12.67 1.25
C GLY A 238 5.35 12.76 2.66
N SER A 239 4.63 12.31 3.69
CA SER A 239 4.99 12.57 5.09
C SER A 239 6.21 11.81 5.61
N GLY A 240 6.64 10.74 4.92
CA GLY A 240 7.76 9.89 5.36
C GLY A 240 7.55 9.24 6.75
N TYR A 241 6.33 9.28 7.30
CA TYR A 241 6.03 8.85 8.66
C TYR A 241 4.98 7.73 8.68
N ASN A 242 5.38 6.56 9.15
CA ASN A 242 4.50 5.41 9.35
C ASN A 242 3.97 5.41 10.78
N SER A 243 2.89 6.17 11.01
CA SER A 243 2.17 6.22 12.29
C SER A 243 1.54 4.89 12.72
N THR A 244 1.42 3.92 11.81
CA THR A 244 0.84 2.61 12.09
C THR A 244 1.86 1.57 12.55
N GLU A 245 3.17 1.86 12.42
CA GLU A 245 4.22 1.00 12.96
C GLU A 245 4.30 1.15 14.49
N THR A 246 3.77 0.14 15.19
CA THR A 246 3.75 0.07 16.65
C THR A 246 4.64 -1.03 17.23
N THR A 247 5.18 -1.92 16.40
CA THR A 247 6.07 -3.01 16.84
C THR A 247 7.46 -2.46 17.11
N LEU A 248 8.00 -1.70 16.16
CA LEU A 248 9.24 -0.93 16.34
C LEU A 248 8.92 0.45 16.92
N ASN A 249 9.70 0.86 17.91
CA ASN A 249 9.62 2.18 18.54
C ASN A 249 10.93 2.51 19.27
N VAL A 250 11.05 3.74 19.76
CA VAL A 250 12.25 4.27 20.43
C VAL A 250 12.85 3.38 21.53
N SER A 251 12.06 2.55 22.22
CA SER A 251 12.54 1.68 23.31
C SER A 251 13.20 0.37 22.85
N ASN A 252 12.87 -0.12 21.65
CA ASN A 252 13.36 -1.40 21.13
C ASN A 252 14.18 -1.29 19.83
N PHE A 253 14.11 -0.16 19.13
CA PHE A 253 14.93 0.14 17.96
C PHE A 253 16.45 -0.07 18.16
N PRO A 254 17.06 0.22 19.33
CA PRO A 254 18.48 -0.08 19.58
C PRO A 254 18.84 -1.57 19.47
N ASN A 255 17.86 -2.46 19.65
CA ASN A 255 18.06 -3.92 19.67
C ASN A 255 17.88 -4.57 18.29
N LEU A 256 17.66 -3.78 17.23
CA LEU A 256 17.52 -4.30 15.88
C LEU A 256 18.78 -5.07 15.44
N THR A 257 18.56 -6.27 14.93
CA THR A 257 19.61 -7.15 14.40
C THR A 257 19.31 -7.49 12.95
N LYS A 258 20.37 -7.64 12.13
CA LYS A 258 20.25 -8.15 10.76
C LYS A 258 19.65 -9.56 10.80
N LYS A 259 18.51 -9.76 10.14
CA LYS A 259 17.80 -11.05 10.06
C LYS A 259 18.17 -11.82 8.80
N TRP A 260 18.27 -11.12 7.68
CA TRP A 260 18.77 -11.66 6.41
C TRP A 260 19.36 -10.53 5.56
N ALA A 261 20.10 -10.93 4.52
CA ALA A 261 20.42 -10.07 3.39
C ALA A 261 20.33 -10.89 2.11
N THR A 262 19.95 -10.21 1.04
CA THR A 262 20.06 -10.66 -0.35
C THR A 262 20.83 -9.61 -1.13
N THR A 263 21.12 -9.87 -2.41
CA THR A 263 21.88 -8.95 -3.26
C THR A 263 21.24 -8.84 -4.64
N GLY A 264 20.97 -7.61 -5.09
CA GLY A 264 20.87 -7.30 -6.51
C GLY A 264 22.24 -7.45 -7.19
N THR A 265 22.28 -7.43 -8.52
CA THR A 265 23.55 -7.53 -9.28
C THR A 265 24.14 -6.16 -9.65
N ASN A 266 23.47 -5.08 -9.25
CA ASN A 266 23.91 -3.69 -9.39
C ASN A 266 23.32 -2.84 -8.24
N GLY A 267 23.69 -1.56 -8.16
CA GLY A 267 23.25 -0.65 -7.11
C GLY A 267 21.74 -0.39 -7.06
N MET A 268 21.29 0.18 -5.93
CA MET A 268 19.88 0.47 -5.66
C MET A 268 19.69 1.88 -5.10
N SER A 269 18.65 2.57 -5.59
CA SER A 269 18.32 3.95 -5.20
C SER A 269 16.85 4.16 -4.83
N ASP A 270 15.97 3.20 -5.12
CA ASP A 270 14.56 3.28 -4.73
C ASP A 270 14.39 3.03 -3.24
N GLN A 271 13.38 3.65 -2.63
CA GLN A 271 12.84 3.20 -1.35
C GLN A 271 12.05 1.89 -1.58
N PRO A 272 12.32 0.80 -0.84
CA PRO A 272 11.50 -0.40 -0.86
C PRO A 272 10.07 -0.12 -0.37
N ILE A 273 9.11 -0.94 -0.80
CA ILE A 273 7.72 -0.89 -0.28
C ILE A 273 7.33 -2.23 0.34
N VAL A 274 6.49 -2.22 1.38
CA VAL A 274 6.14 -3.42 2.17
C VAL A 274 4.64 -3.58 2.24
N VAL A 275 4.16 -4.77 1.86
CA VAL A 275 2.75 -5.14 1.94
C VAL A 275 2.61 -6.57 2.47
N GLY A 276 2.08 -6.70 3.68
CA GLY A 276 1.99 -7.99 4.38
C GLY A 276 3.37 -8.61 4.60
N ASN A 277 3.58 -9.84 4.11
CA ASN A 277 4.85 -10.57 4.23
C ASN A 277 5.79 -10.39 3.01
N ALA A 278 5.48 -9.46 2.10
CA ALA A 278 6.30 -9.16 0.92
C ALA A 278 6.92 -7.77 1.03
N VAL A 279 8.20 -7.68 0.67
CA VAL A 279 8.91 -6.42 0.40
C VAL A 279 9.28 -6.35 -1.07
N TYR A 280 9.03 -5.22 -1.71
CA TYR A 280 9.27 -4.98 -3.13
C TYR A 280 10.32 -3.90 -3.32
N TRP A 281 11.26 -4.11 -4.24
CA TRP A 281 12.44 -3.27 -4.43
C TRP A 281 12.98 -3.38 -5.86
N GLY A 282 13.61 -2.32 -6.36
CA GLY A 282 14.24 -2.25 -7.66
C GLY A 282 15.76 -2.43 -7.62
N SER A 283 16.34 -2.83 -8.74
CA SER A 283 17.79 -2.89 -8.95
C SER A 283 18.18 -2.17 -10.25
N TRP A 284 19.33 -1.50 -10.25
CA TRP A 284 19.90 -0.88 -11.44
C TRP A 284 20.37 -1.90 -12.50
N ASP A 285 20.25 -3.21 -12.25
CA ASP A 285 20.41 -4.27 -13.27
C ASP A 285 19.15 -4.50 -14.12
N GLY A 286 18.06 -3.79 -13.83
CA GLY A 286 16.80 -3.86 -14.57
C GLY A 286 15.74 -4.74 -13.92
N ASN A 287 16.08 -5.51 -12.88
CA ASN A 287 15.10 -6.34 -12.19
C ASN A 287 14.33 -5.55 -11.12
N PHE A 288 13.03 -5.82 -11.04
CA PHE A 288 12.17 -5.47 -9.92
C PHE A 288 11.77 -6.75 -9.18
N HIS A 289 11.94 -6.76 -7.87
CA HIS A 289 11.86 -7.95 -7.02
C HIS A 289 10.67 -7.88 -6.07
N ALA A 290 10.19 -9.06 -5.66
CA ALA A 290 9.34 -9.25 -4.49
C ALA A 290 9.96 -10.34 -3.62
N THR A 291 10.35 -10.00 -2.39
CA THR A 291 11.07 -10.89 -1.47
C THR A 291 10.22 -11.18 -0.24
N THR A 292 10.27 -12.41 0.26
CA THR A 292 9.57 -12.82 1.49
C THR A 292 10.28 -12.26 2.73
N ILE A 293 9.53 -11.61 3.62
CA ILE A 293 10.07 -11.00 4.84
C ILE A 293 10.33 -12.05 5.93
N THR A 294 9.36 -12.94 6.19
CA THR A 294 9.36 -13.90 7.30
C THR A 294 9.02 -15.33 6.87
N GLY A 295 9.38 -16.30 7.71
CA GLY A 295 9.13 -17.73 7.50
C GLY A 295 10.37 -18.49 7.02
N THR A 296 10.20 -19.73 6.57
CA THR A 296 11.31 -20.59 6.10
C THR A 296 12.03 -20.03 4.87
N ASN A 297 11.36 -19.16 4.12
CA ASN A 297 11.85 -18.57 2.87
C ASN A 297 12.20 -17.09 3.05
N ALA A 298 12.44 -16.63 4.28
CA ALA A 298 12.82 -15.24 4.56
C ALA A 298 14.08 -14.83 3.78
N GLY A 299 14.04 -13.66 3.13
CA GLY A 299 15.11 -13.16 2.27
C GLY A 299 15.19 -13.82 0.89
N GLN A 300 14.27 -14.73 0.54
CA GLN A 300 14.17 -15.33 -0.80
C GLN A 300 13.10 -14.63 -1.63
N ASP A 301 13.35 -14.51 -2.94
CA ASP A 301 12.39 -13.96 -3.89
C ASP A 301 11.16 -14.87 -4.03
N LEU A 302 9.99 -14.25 -3.95
CA LEU A 302 8.73 -14.77 -4.46
C LEU A 302 8.72 -14.75 -5.98
N TRP A 303 9.23 -13.65 -6.55
CA TRP A 303 9.42 -13.43 -7.98
C TRP A 303 10.36 -12.23 -8.21
N HIS A 304 10.94 -12.16 -9.41
CA HIS A 304 11.51 -10.94 -9.96
C HIS A 304 11.04 -10.76 -11.41
N THR A 305 11.17 -9.57 -11.96
CA THR A 305 10.79 -9.26 -13.35
C THR A 305 11.76 -8.24 -13.92
N ASN A 306 12.40 -8.57 -15.04
CA ASN A 306 13.26 -7.64 -15.76
C ASN A 306 12.39 -6.61 -16.51
N LEU A 307 12.58 -5.33 -16.16
CA LEU A 307 11.89 -4.17 -16.73
C LEU A 307 12.75 -3.40 -17.74
N GLY A 308 14.03 -3.77 -17.89
CA GLY A 308 15.00 -3.19 -18.82
C GLY A 308 16.01 -2.25 -18.18
N VAL A 309 17.08 -1.97 -18.93
CA VAL A 309 18.18 -1.07 -18.56
C VAL A 309 18.33 0.06 -19.57
N THR A 310 18.47 1.28 -19.08
CA THR A 310 18.90 2.45 -19.86
C THR A 310 20.41 2.58 -19.79
N SER A 311 21.05 2.72 -20.94
CA SER A 311 22.51 2.76 -21.11
C SER A 311 22.93 3.91 -22.01
N ASP A 312 23.78 4.80 -21.50
CA ASP A 312 24.45 5.85 -22.27
C ASP A 312 25.83 6.13 -21.66
N SER A 313 26.90 5.91 -22.42
CA SER A 313 28.28 6.08 -21.95
C SER A 313 28.73 7.54 -21.80
N SER A 314 27.92 8.50 -22.25
CA SER A 314 28.12 9.93 -21.99
C SER A 314 27.45 10.42 -20.71
N CYS A 315 26.52 9.63 -20.15
CA CYS A 315 25.84 9.90 -18.89
C CYS A 315 26.60 9.35 -17.67
N LEU A 316 26.31 9.90 -16.48
CA LEU A 316 26.78 9.36 -15.20
C LEU A 316 25.60 9.20 -14.21
N PRO A 317 25.38 7.99 -13.65
CA PRO A 317 26.03 6.72 -14.00
C PRO A 317 25.55 6.22 -15.38
N PRO A 318 26.39 5.46 -16.13
CA PRO A 318 26.14 5.17 -17.54
C PRO A 318 25.14 4.04 -17.80
N ASN A 319 24.70 3.29 -16.78
CA ASN A 319 23.76 2.19 -16.89
C ASN A 319 22.84 2.15 -15.66
N ILE A 320 21.52 2.25 -15.87
CA ILE A 320 20.52 2.18 -14.80
C ILE A 320 19.26 1.46 -15.29
N GLY A 321 18.86 0.43 -14.54
CA GLY A 321 17.56 -0.22 -14.63
C GLY A 321 16.49 0.46 -13.78
N VAL A 322 16.01 -0.23 -12.74
CA VAL A 322 14.89 0.26 -11.92
C VAL A 322 15.40 1.20 -10.82
N ALA A 323 15.03 2.48 -10.92
CA ALA A 323 15.29 3.49 -9.90
C ALA A 323 14.00 4.07 -9.26
N SER A 324 12.84 3.84 -9.88
CA SER A 324 11.53 4.23 -9.37
C SER A 324 11.12 3.34 -8.20
N THR A 325 10.85 3.92 -7.03
CA THR A 325 10.05 3.22 -6.00
C THR A 325 8.70 2.84 -6.58
N ALA A 326 8.18 1.69 -6.17
CA ALA A 326 6.86 1.25 -6.61
C ALA A 326 5.71 1.89 -5.80
N ALA A 327 4.49 1.75 -6.31
CA ALA A 327 3.26 1.96 -5.55
C ALA A 327 2.36 0.73 -5.63
N TYR A 328 1.77 0.34 -4.50
CA TYR A 328 0.82 -0.75 -4.40
C TYR A 328 -0.63 -0.26 -4.52
N GLY A 329 -1.46 -1.03 -5.21
CA GLY A 329 -2.91 -0.84 -5.29
C GLY A 329 -3.58 -2.10 -5.83
N SER A 330 -4.68 -1.93 -6.58
CA SER A 330 -5.34 -3.05 -7.25
C SER A 330 -5.90 -2.69 -8.62
N ILE A 331 -6.09 -3.72 -9.44
CA ILE A 331 -6.89 -3.71 -10.67
C ILE A 331 -8.03 -4.71 -10.45
N GLY A 332 -9.23 -4.19 -10.16
CA GLY A 332 -10.34 -5.01 -9.68
C GLY A 332 -9.96 -5.70 -8.35
N SER A 333 -10.07 -7.03 -8.32
CA SER A 333 -9.66 -7.86 -7.18
C SER A 333 -8.17 -8.27 -7.20
N THR A 334 -7.41 -7.93 -8.25
CA THR A 334 -6.00 -8.31 -8.38
C THR A 334 -5.10 -7.29 -7.69
N PRO A 335 -4.26 -7.69 -6.71
CA PRO A 335 -3.19 -6.86 -6.17
C PRO A 335 -2.20 -6.43 -7.25
N THR A 336 -1.83 -5.15 -7.29
CA THR A 336 -1.03 -4.57 -8.38
C THR A 336 0.10 -3.69 -7.83
N ILE A 337 1.28 -3.87 -8.40
CA ILE A 337 2.44 -3.00 -8.24
C ILE A 337 2.52 -2.10 -9.49
N TYR A 338 2.62 -0.80 -9.29
CA TYR A 338 2.95 0.17 -10.33
C TYR A 338 4.41 0.61 -10.17
N VAL A 339 5.21 0.57 -11.23
CA VAL A 339 6.65 0.86 -11.16
C VAL A 339 7.19 1.35 -12.52
N GLY A 340 8.12 2.32 -12.50
CA GLY A 340 8.82 2.80 -13.69
C GLY A 340 10.01 1.93 -14.10
N GLY A 341 10.27 1.82 -15.39
CA GLY A 341 11.43 1.09 -15.94
C GLY A 341 11.54 1.26 -17.46
N GLY A 342 12.20 0.33 -18.14
CA GLY A 342 12.45 0.39 -19.59
C GLY A 342 13.90 0.76 -19.90
N GLY A 343 14.15 1.16 -21.14
CA GLY A 343 15.48 1.52 -21.63
C GLY A 343 15.70 1.25 -23.11
N ASN A 344 16.96 1.35 -23.53
CA ASN A 344 17.45 1.12 -24.88
C ASN A 344 18.10 -0.26 -25.08
N ASP A 345 17.94 -1.14 -24.10
CA ASP A 345 18.19 -2.57 -24.25
C ASP A 345 17.04 -3.29 -25.01
N SER A 346 17.12 -4.63 -25.10
CA SER A 346 16.11 -5.45 -25.77
C SER A 346 14.77 -5.57 -25.02
N VAL A 347 14.74 -5.25 -23.72
CA VAL A 347 13.53 -5.32 -22.87
C VAL A 347 12.71 -4.03 -22.97
N GLY A 348 13.41 -2.89 -22.91
CA GLY A 348 12.83 -1.57 -23.10
C GLY A 348 12.53 -1.24 -24.56
N GLY A 349 13.42 -1.62 -25.48
CA GLY A 349 13.25 -1.35 -26.91
C GLY A 349 13.23 0.15 -27.24
N ASN A 350 14.17 0.90 -26.67
CA ASN A 350 14.33 2.36 -26.78
C ASN A 350 13.20 3.20 -26.14
N ASN A 351 12.50 2.64 -25.15
CA ASN A 351 11.38 3.29 -24.49
C ASN A 351 11.45 3.14 -22.97
N VAL A 352 11.06 4.20 -22.26
CA VAL A 352 10.77 4.20 -20.82
C VAL A 352 9.28 3.92 -20.64
N TYR A 353 8.93 3.05 -19.71
CA TYR A 353 7.54 2.67 -19.42
C TYR A 353 7.18 2.88 -17.95
N LEU A 354 5.91 3.17 -17.72
CA LEU A 354 5.24 2.79 -16.47
C LEU A 354 4.62 1.40 -16.66
N TYR A 355 4.87 0.49 -15.72
CA TYR A 355 4.32 -0.87 -15.70
C TYR A 355 3.25 -1.00 -14.62
N ALA A 356 2.28 -1.90 -14.85
CA ALA A 356 1.48 -2.53 -13.81
C ALA A 356 1.79 -4.03 -13.78
N LEU A 357 2.25 -4.53 -12.63
CA LEU A 357 2.60 -5.92 -12.39
C LEU A 357 1.60 -6.54 -11.41
N ASN A 358 1.25 -7.82 -11.59
CA ASN A 358 0.52 -8.57 -10.58
C ASN A 358 1.42 -8.76 -9.34
N ALA A 359 1.02 -8.21 -8.19
CA ALA A 359 1.87 -8.16 -7.00
C ALA A 359 2.22 -9.55 -6.41
N ASN A 360 1.48 -10.59 -6.80
CA ASN A 360 1.72 -11.97 -6.36
C ASN A 360 2.64 -12.76 -7.29
N THR A 361 2.84 -12.34 -8.55
CA THR A 361 3.53 -13.14 -9.58
C THR A 361 4.55 -12.37 -10.43
N GLY A 362 4.61 -11.05 -10.34
CA GLY A 362 5.46 -10.18 -11.19
C GLY A 362 4.94 -10.00 -12.62
N ALA A 363 3.93 -10.77 -13.04
CA ALA A 363 3.43 -10.75 -14.41
C ALA A 363 2.91 -9.37 -14.82
N VAL A 364 3.45 -8.83 -15.91
CA VAL A 364 3.03 -7.56 -16.52
C VAL A 364 1.56 -7.67 -16.94
N THR A 365 0.71 -6.84 -16.35
CA THR A 365 -0.72 -6.70 -16.68
C THR A 365 -0.91 -5.67 -17.80
N TRP A 366 -0.23 -4.54 -17.71
CA TRP A 366 -0.07 -3.56 -18.79
C TRP A 366 1.27 -2.83 -18.67
N LYS A 367 1.74 -2.24 -19.77
CA LYS A 367 2.84 -1.27 -19.77
C LYS A 367 2.54 -0.14 -20.74
N THR A 368 2.92 1.09 -20.38
CA THR A 368 2.64 2.30 -21.15
C THR A 368 3.93 3.07 -21.38
N VAL A 369 4.23 3.42 -22.64
CA VAL A 369 5.38 4.29 -22.96
C VAL A 369 5.15 5.67 -22.34
N VAL A 370 6.09 6.11 -21.51
CA VAL A 370 6.08 7.41 -20.82
C VAL A 370 7.23 8.33 -21.28
N GLY A 371 8.25 7.79 -21.94
CA GLY A 371 9.36 8.53 -22.53
C GLY A 371 10.22 7.68 -23.48
N SER A 372 11.19 8.32 -24.12
CA SER A 372 12.11 7.66 -25.07
C SER A 372 13.51 7.54 -24.48
N ALA A 373 14.04 6.31 -24.46
CA ALA A 373 15.39 6.03 -23.96
C ALA A 373 16.44 6.21 -25.07
N PRO A 374 17.67 6.65 -24.76
CA PRO A 374 18.18 6.90 -23.41
C PRO A 374 17.92 8.32 -22.86
N SER A 375 17.32 9.23 -23.64
CA SER A 375 17.26 10.65 -23.24
C SER A 375 16.32 10.92 -22.05
N ASP A 376 15.11 10.35 -22.04
CA ASP A 376 14.22 10.37 -20.88
C ASP A 376 14.55 9.23 -19.90
N PHE A 377 14.22 9.42 -18.62
CA PHE A 377 14.31 8.36 -17.61
C PHE A 377 13.25 8.46 -16.50
N ALA A 378 13.04 7.33 -15.84
CA ALA A 378 12.03 7.04 -14.82
C ALA A 378 12.52 7.29 -13.38
N TRP A 379 13.00 8.51 -13.09
CA TRP A 379 13.51 8.87 -11.75
C TRP A 379 12.41 9.06 -10.70
N SER A 380 11.27 9.67 -11.08
CA SER A 380 10.09 9.80 -10.20
C SER A 380 9.48 8.44 -9.87
N SER A 381 8.72 8.36 -8.77
CA SER A 381 7.87 7.22 -8.44
C SER A 381 6.39 7.48 -8.82
N PRO A 382 5.57 6.43 -9.07
CA PRO A 382 4.13 6.56 -9.28
C PRO A 382 3.40 6.90 -8.00
N LEU A 383 2.53 7.91 -8.06
CA LEU A 383 1.63 8.27 -6.97
C LEU A 383 0.20 7.86 -7.33
N LEU A 384 -0.35 6.85 -6.64
CA LEU A 384 -1.68 6.29 -6.95
C LEU A 384 -2.79 7.02 -6.17
N TYR A 385 -3.64 7.78 -6.87
CA TYR A 385 -4.79 8.48 -6.28
C TYR A 385 -6.02 8.49 -7.19
N ASN A 386 -7.17 8.12 -6.62
CA ASN A 386 -8.49 8.15 -7.26
C ASN A 386 -8.52 7.49 -8.67
N GLY A 387 -8.06 6.24 -8.76
CA GLY A 387 -8.00 5.46 -10.00
C GLY A 387 -6.99 5.95 -11.04
N SER A 388 -6.15 6.93 -10.69
CA SER A 388 -5.13 7.52 -11.56
C SER A 388 -3.76 7.45 -10.90
N ILE A 389 -2.71 7.41 -11.71
CA ILE A 389 -1.31 7.46 -11.30
C ILE A 389 -0.74 8.79 -11.80
N TYR A 390 -0.07 9.52 -10.92
CA TYR A 390 0.66 10.74 -11.24
C TYR A 390 2.15 10.39 -11.31
N TYR A 391 2.79 10.69 -12.44
CA TYR A 391 4.15 10.23 -12.74
C TYR A 391 5.00 11.31 -13.39
N GLY A 392 6.10 11.69 -12.74
CA GLY A 392 7.08 12.65 -13.26
C GLY A 392 8.06 12.02 -14.25
N MET A 393 8.50 12.81 -15.23
CA MET A 393 9.53 12.44 -16.20
C MET A 393 10.60 13.53 -16.29
N SER A 394 11.82 13.10 -16.57
CA SER A 394 13.04 13.90 -16.57
C SER A 394 14.07 13.31 -17.53
N SER A 395 15.13 14.06 -17.81
CA SER A 395 16.34 13.58 -18.49
C SER A 395 17.02 12.43 -17.72
N PHE A 396 17.76 11.58 -18.41
CA PHE A 396 18.53 10.48 -17.78
C PHE A 396 19.65 10.98 -16.87
N GLY A 397 20.43 11.96 -17.32
CA GLY A 397 21.50 12.60 -16.53
C GLY A 397 21.88 13.98 -17.06
N ASP A 398 20.87 14.75 -17.46
CA ASP A 398 20.98 16.05 -18.16
C ASP A 398 21.88 16.03 -19.42
N CYS A 399 22.01 14.83 -20.02
CA CYS A 399 22.86 14.53 -21.15
C CYS A 399 22.08 13.77 -22.24
N PRO A 400 21.30 14.46 -23.10
CA PRO A 400 20.90 15.87 -23.00
C PRO A 400 19.71 16.07 -22.04
N LEU A 401 19.41 17.33 -21.70
CA LEU A 401 18.13 17.71 -21.11
C LEU A 401 16.95 17.32 -22.01
N THR A 402 15.87 16.78 -21.42
CA THR A 402 14.58 16.59 -22.10
C THR A 402 13.52 17.55 -21.53
N GLN A 403 12.34 17.62 -22.16
CA GLN A 403 11.22 18.41 -21.63
C GLN A 403 10.60 17.69 -20.43
N GLY A 404 10.79 18.28 -19.24
CA GLY A 404 10.17 17.81 -18.01
C GLY A 404 8.65 17.83 -18.11
N ARG A 405 8.00 16.80 -17.58
CA ARG A 405 6.55 16.60 -17.71
C ARG A 405 6.01 15.73 -16.59
N ILE A 406 4.75 15.94 -16.24
CA ILE A 406 3.99 15.06 -15.36
C ILE A 406 2.80 14.48 -16.10
N LEU A 407 2.64 13.18 -15.96
CA LEU A 407 1.62 12.37 -16.61
C LEU A 407 0.54 12.00 -15.59
N ARG A 408 -0.72 12.05 -16.00
CA ARG A 408 -1.85 11.44 -15.30
C ARG A 408 -2.29 10.23 -16.10
N ILE A 409 -2.18 9.05 -15.51
CA ILE A 409 -2.34 7.76 -16.20
C ILE A 409 -3.45 6.96 -15.51
N ASN A 410 -4.36 6.34 -16.26
CA ASN A 410 -5.42 5.51 -15.69
C ASN A 410 -4.81 4.22 -15.09
N ALA A 411 -4.99 3.98 -13.79
CA ALA A 411 -4.34 2.85 -13.10
C ALA A 411 -4.81 1.47 -13.61
N THR A 412 -6.06 1.36 -14.04
CA THR A 412 -6.65 0.10 -14.54
C THR A 412 -6.17 -0.29 -15.93
N THR A 413 -5.97 0.69 -16.82
CA THR A 413 -5.76 0.46 -18.26
C THR A 413 -4.40 0.90 -18.79
N GLY A 414 -3.64 1.66 -18.00
CA GLY A 414 -2.40 2.29 -18.45
C GLY A 414 -2.59 3.48 -19.41
N ALA A 415 -3.82 3.85 -19.78
CA ALA A 415 -4.05 4.95 -20.72
C ALA A 415 -3.63 6.31 -20.13
N ILE A 416 -2.81 7.08 -20.85
CA ILE A 416 -2.49 8.46 -20.48
C ILE A 416 -3.77 9.31 -20.61
N GLN A 417 -4.19 9.93 -19.51
CA GLN A 417 -5.40 10.75 -19.41
C GLN A 417 -5.11 12.24 -19.61
N ASN A 418 -3.96 12.72 -19.11
CA ASN A 418 -3.42 14.02 -19.48
C ASN A 418 -1.89 14.10 -19.25
N THR A 419 -1.26 15.11 -19.86
CA THR A 419 0.14 15.47 -19.68
C THR A 419 0.24 16.98 -19.42
N PHE A 420 1.02 17.38 -18.41
CA PHE A 420 1.47 18.75 -18.23
C PHE A 420 2.98 18.84 -18.49
N ALA A 421 3.41 19.75 -19.37
CA ALA A 421 4.82 20.01 -19.67
C ALA A 421 5.32 21.21 -18.85
N VAL A 422 6.50 21.10 -18.27
CA VAL A 422 7.09 22.10 -17.35
C VAL A 422 7.76 23.26 -18.09
N ALA A 423 8.26 23.01 -19.29
CA ALA A 423 8.85 24.04 -20.16
C ALA A 423 7.99 24.25 -21.42
N PRO A 424 8.05 25.42 -22.09
CA PRO A 424 7.28 25.69 -23.30
C PRO A 424 7.54 24.70 -24.46
N GLN A 425 6.67 24.67 -25.45
CA GLN A 425 6.83 23.81 -26.62
C GLN A 425 8.14 24.13 -27.37
N GLY A 426 8.96 23.10 -27.62
CA GLY A 426 10.28 23.23 -28.24
C GLY A 426 11.41 23.50 -27.25
N CYS A 427 11.11 23.65 -25.95
CA CYS A 427 12.08 23.81 -24.88
C CYS A 427 12.32 22.51 -24.11
N VAL A 428 13.48 22.43 -23.45
CA VAL A 428 13.87 21.34 -22.54
C VAL A 428 14.05 21.86 -21.12
N GLY A 429 14.41 21.00 -20.18
CA GLY A 429 14.56 21.34 -18.76
C GLY A 429 13.25 21.22 -17.98
N GLY A 430 13.29 21.59 -16.70
CA GLY A 430 12.18 21.43 -15.77
C GLY A 430 11.89 19.98 -15.42
N GLY A 431 12.87 19.08 -15.54
CA GLY A 431 12.71 17.65 -15.28
C GLY A 431 12.07 17.36 -13.93
N ILE A 432 11.13 16.43 -13.88
CA ILE A 432 10.47 16.00 -12.63
C ILE A 432 11.03 14.64 -12.25
N TRP A 433 12.08 14.69 -11.43
CA TRP A 433 12.78 13.52 -10.91
C TRP A 433 12.44 13.21 -9.44
N GLY A 434 11.77 14.14 -8.75
CA GLY A 434 11.12 13.90 -7.46
C GLY A 434 9.65 13.49 -7.64
N THR A 435 9.19 12.53 -6.85
CA THR A 435 7.77 12.15 -6.74
C THR A 435 6.92 13.33 -6.26
N PRO A 436 5.73 13.60 -6.83
CA PRO A 436 4.84 14.67 -6.35
C PRO A 436 4.10 14.27 -5.07
N SER A 437 3.38 15.23 -4.45
CA SER A 437 2.49 14.99 -3.31
C SER A 437 1.09 15.55 -3.54
N ILE A 438 0.07 14.93 -2.95
CA ILE A 438 -1.35 15.32 -3.10
C ILE A 438 -1.94 15.75 -1.76
N ASP A 439 -2.55 16.93 -1.77
CA ASP A 439 -3.50 17.34 -0.73
C ASP A 439 -4.88 16.77 -1.07
N THR A 440 -5.25 15.68 -0.40
CA THR A 440 -6.51 14.97 -0.67
C THR A 440 -7.75 15.74 -0.25
N ALA A 441 -7.62 16.77 0.60
CA ALA A 441 -8.75 17.60 1.03
C ALA A 441 -9.15 18.64 -0.03
N THR A 442 -8.18 19.10 -0.83
CA THR A 442 -8.38 20.10 -1.90
C THR A 442 -8.32 19.51 -3.31
N GLY A 443 -7.75 18.30 -3.45
CA GLY A 443 -7.48 17.69 -4.75
C GLY A 443 -6.30 18.33 -5.49
N MET A 444 -5.42 19.05 -4.79
CA MET A 444 -4.24 19.70 -5.37
C MET A 444 -3.02 18.78 -5.36
N LEU A 445 -2.19 18.91 -6.40
CA LEU A 445 -0.97 18.17 -6.65
C LEU A 445 0.22 19.14 -6.60
N PHE A 446 1.13 18.94 -5.66
CA PHE A 446 2.35 19.72 -5.52
C PHE A 446 3.52 18.99 -6.17
N VAL A 447 4.23 19.68 -7.05
CA VAL A 447 5.29 19.10 -7.89
C VAL A 447 6.54 19.97 -7.82
N SER A 448 7.69 19.36 -7.56
CA SER A 448 9.00 20.02 -7.65
C SER A 448 9.60 19.85 -9.05
N THR A 449 10.30 20.86 -9.55
CA THR A 449 10.87 20.86 -10.91
C THR A 449 12.35 21.19 -10.95
N GLY A 450 13.01 20.65 -11.97
CA GLY A 450 14.45 20.66 -12.10
C GLY A 450 15.06 21.70 -13.05
N THR A 451 16.31 21.43 -13.45
CA THR A 451 17.24 22.24 -14.25
C THR A 451 16.60 23.14 -15.30
N GLN A 452 16.97 24.43 -15.33
CA GLN A 452 16.55 25.37 -16.36
C GLN A 452 17.27 25.10 -17.70
N SER A 453 16.70 25.57 -18.81
CA SER A 453 17.35 25.53 -20.13
C SER A 453 17.49 26.92 -20.76
N SER A 454 17.86 26.98 -22.04
CA SER A 454 17.92 28.20 -22.84
C SER A 454 16.58 28.97 -22.92
N CYS A 455 15.45 28.34 -22.57
CA CYS A 455 14.15 28.99 -22.47
C CYS A 455 13.85 29.63 -21.10
N SER A 456 14.82 29.67 -20.17
CA SER A 456 14.66 30.26 -18.82
C SER A 456 14.00 31.65 -18.86
N GLY A 457 12.88 31.80 -18.13
CA GLY A 457 12.13 33.05 -18.02
C GLY A 457 11.23 33.39 -19.21
N GLN A 458 11.00 32.46 -20.14
CA GLN A 458 9.91 32.58 -21.10
C GLN A 458 8.54 32.33 -20.43
N ALA A 459 7.46 32.81 -21.03
CA ALA A 459 6.11 32.52 -20.54
C ALA A 459 5.81 31.01 -20.63
N GLY A 460 5.41 30.40 -19.52
CA GLY A 460 5.22 28.94 -19.40
C GLY A 460 6.49 28.15 -19.06
N ASP A 461 7.60 28.81 -18.72
CA ASP A 461 8.72 28.17 -18.04
C ASP A 461 8.41 28.02 -16.55
N HIS A 462 8.34 26.76 -16.10
CA HIS A 462 8.17 26.37 -14.70
C HIS A 462 9.35 25.54 -14.19
N SER A 463 10.54 25.66 -14.80
CA SER A 463 11.77 25.04 -14.28
C SER A 463 12.19 25.64 -12.92
N VAL A 464 12.93 24.89 -12.11
CA VAL A 464 13.38 25.28 -10.76
C VAL A 464 12.27 25.95 -9.92
N SER A 465 11.15 25.24 -9.78
CA SER A 465 9.92 25.75 -9.16
C SER A 465 9.26 24.71 -8.24
N LEU A 466 8.42 25.22 -7.33
CA LEU A 466 7.29 24.47 -6.79
C LEU A 466 6.05 24.81 -7.64
N LEU A 467 5.40 23.78 -8.18
CA LEU A 467 4.15 23.87 -8.95
C LEU A 467 2.97 23.36 -8.14
N GLU A 468 1.79 23.93 -8.42
CA GLU A 468 0.49 23.46 -7.97
C GLU A 468 -0.39 23.17 -9.20
N LEU A 469 -0.86 21.92 -9.31
CA LEU A 469 -1.72 21.44 -10.39
C LEU A 469 -3.00 20.80 -9.82
N ASN A 470 -4.09 20.80 -10.57
CA ASN A 470 -5.31 20.09 -10.18
C ASN A 470 -5.20 18.59 -10.48
N THR A 471 -5.46 17.71 -9.52
CA THR A 471 -5.39 16.25 -9.75
C THR A 471 -6.35 15.73 -10.82
N SER A 472 -7.54 16.33 -10.98
CA SER A 472 -8.54 15.83 -11.93
C SER A 472 -8.10 15.88 -13.40
N ASN A 473 -7.25 16.84 -13.77
CA ASN A 473 -6.91 17.13 -15.16
C ASN A 473 -5.50 17.71 -15.38
N LEU A 474 -4.64 17.80 -14.36
CA LEU A 474 -3.34 18.48 -14.42
C LEU A 474 -3.39 19.95 -14.87
N ALA A 475 -4.53 20.64 -14.75
CA ALA A 475 -4.59 22.07 -15.03
C ALA A 475 -3.68 22.83 -14.06
N TYR A 476 -2.91 23.75 -14.60
CA TYR A 476 -2.06 24.67 -13.83
C TYR A 476 -2.92 25.54 -12.91
N VAL A 477 -2.52 25.63 -11.64
CA VAL A 477 -3.17 26.49 -10.64
C VAL A 477 -2.24 27.64 -10.27
N SER A 478 -1.04 27.32 -9.76
CA SER A 478 -0.05 28.32 -9.36
C SER A 478 1.37 27.77 -9.36
N SER A 479 2.36 28.64 -9.19
CA SER A 479 3.75 28.25 -9.01
C SER A 479 4.58 29.31 -8.30
N TRP A 480 5.70 28.88 -7.73
CA TRP A 480 6.77 29.75 -7.28
C TRP A 480 8.11 29.24 -7.81
N GLN A 481 8.79 30.07 -8.60
CA GLN A 481 10.13 29.82 -9.14
C GLN A 481 11.19 30.41 -8.21
N LEU A 482 12.29 29.69 -7.97
CA LEU A 482 13.38 30.17 -7.12
C LEU A 482 13.95 31.48 -7.69
N PRO A 483 14.02 32.58 -6.91
CA PRO A 483 14.56 33.85 -7.39
C PRO A 483 15.98 33.70 -7.96
N LYS A 484 16.26 34.36 -9.10
CA LYS A 484 17.55 34.21 -9.83
C LYS A 484 18.79 34.52 -8.99
N ASN A 485 18.68 35.33 -7.94
CA ASN A 485 19.77 35.63 -7.00
C ASN A 485 19.97 34.58 -5.89
N GLN A 486 19.09 33.58 -5.80
CA GLN A 486 19.17 32.42 -4.91
C GLN A 486 19.51 31.12 -5.68
N GLN A 487 19.46 31.15 -7.01
CA GLN A 487 19.85 30.01 -7.86
C GLN A 487 21.37 29.83 -7.87
N ILE A 488 21.80 28.58 -7.74
CA ILE A 488 23.14 28.10 -8.07
C ILE A 488 23.17 27.56 -9.51
N SER A 489 24.33 27.14 -10.03
CA SER A 489 24.47 26.71 -11.44
C SER A 489 23.55 25.57 -11.87
N ASP A 490 23.17 24.72 -10.92
CA ASP A 490 22.25 23.60 -11.08
C ASP A 490 21.49 23.51 -9.75
N ALA A 491 20.26 24.06 -9.77
CA ALA A 491 19.50 24.45 -8.59
C ALA A 491 18.17 23.70 -8.49
N ASP A 492 18.10 22.43 -8.91
CA ASP A 492 16.85 21.65 -8.82
C ASP A 492 16.17 21.72 -7.45
N PHE A 493 14.84 21.66 -7.46
CA PHE A 493 14.11 21.03 -6.37
C PHE A 493 14.13 19.51 -6.56
N GLY A 494 15.28 18.89 -6.26
CA GLY A 494 15.45 17.44 -6.31
C GLY A 494 14.74 16.68 -5.18
N SER A 495 14.23 17.42 -4.18
CA SER A 495 13.46 16.88 -3.07
C SER A 495 11.97 16.78 -3.40
N VAL A 496 11.26 15.92 -2.66
CA VAL A 496 9.81 15.72 -2.76
C VAL A 496 9.06 16.72 -1.86
N PRO A 497 8.01 17.39 -2.35
CA PRO A 497 7.19 18.27 -1.51
C PRO A 497 6.54 17.49 -0.36
N THR A 498 6.84 17.86 0.87
CA THR A 498 6.25 17.27 2.09
C THR A 498 5.08 18.13 2.54
N LEU A 499 3.89 17.56 2.75
CA LEU A 499 2.73 18.29 3.28
C LEU A 499 2.67 18.19 4.80
N PHE A 500 2.51 19.32 5.48
CA PHE A 500 2.46 19.40 6.94
C PHE A 500 1.54 20.53 7.42
N SER A 501 1.53 20.81 8.73
CA SER A 501 0.80 21.92 9.33
C SER A 501 1.61 22.61 10.42
N GLY A 502 1.44 23.93 10.54
CA GLY A 502 2.20 24.73 11.50
C GLY A 502 1.61 26.13 11.64
N GLY A 503 1.57 26.67 12.85
CA GLY A 503 1.10 28.05 13.10
C GLY A 503 -0.36 28.30 12.67
N GLY A 504 -1.21 27.27 12.68
CA GLY A 504 -2.58 27.34 12.18
C GLY A 504 -2.73 27.24 10.66
N LYS A 505 -1.64 27.03 9.92
CA LYS A 505 -1.63 26.93 8.46
C LYS A 505 -1.46 25.49 7.96
N SER A 506 -2.05 25.23 6.80
CA SER A 506 -1.73 24.08 5.94
C SER A 506 -0.51 24.42 5.10
N LEU A 507 0.59 23.70 5.31
CA LEU A 507 1.89 24.02 4.70
C LEU A 507 2.36 22.90 3.75
N VAL A 508 3.18 23.29 2.78
CA VAL A 508 3.96 22.39 1.91
C VAL A 508 5.41 22.87 1.96
N GLY A 509 6.38 21.97 1.98
CA GLY A 509 7.78 22.36 1.97
C GLY A 509 8.69 21.40 1.22
N VAL A 510 9.78 21.95 0.70
CA VAL A 510 10.69 21.25 -0.21
C VAL A 510 12.12 21.79 -0.06
N ALA A 511 13.11 20.90 -0.12
CA ALA A 511 14.52 21.28 -0.14
C ALA A 511 15.01 21.56 -1.56
N ASN A 512 15.87 22.57 -1.70
CA ASN A 512 16.56 22.89 -2.94
C ASN A 512 18.04 22.51 -2.87
N LYS A 513 18.67 22.23 -4.01
CA LYS A 513 20.14 22.03 -4.11
C LYS A 513 20.96 23.19 -3.50
N ASN A 514 20.43 24.41 -3.37
CA ASN A 514 21.09 25.51 -2.63
C ASN A 514 21.13 25.34 -1.09
N GLY A 515 20.69 24.20 -0.55
CA GLY A 515 20.80 23.83 0.86
C GLY A 515 19.76 24.46 1.78
N VAL A 516 18.76 25.13 1.22
CA VAL A 516 17.64 25.73 1.94
C VAL A 516 16.39 24.86 1.80
N PHE A 517 15.68 24.66 2.91
CA PHE A 517 14.31 24.16 2.93
C PHE A 517 13.34 25.34 2.92
N TYR A 518 12.41 25.34 1.97
CA TYR A 518 11.40 26.37 1.79
C TYR A 518 10.04 25.82 2.22
N ALA A 519 9.30 26.57 3.03
CA ALA A 519 7.93 26.22 3.42
C ALA A 519 6.94 27.28 2.92
N PHE A 520 5.84 26.85 2.32
CA PHE A 520 4.83 27.68 1.68
C PHE A 520 3.46 27.45 2.29
N ASP A 521 2.60 28.46 2.23
CA ASP A 521 1.17 28.29 2.50
C ASP A 521 0.53 27.54 1.33
N ARG A 522 -0.08 26.38 1.57
CA ARG A 522 -0.73 25.58 0.52
C ARG A 522 -1.84 26.34 -0.22
N THR A 523 -2.40 27.38 0.38
CA THR A 523 -3.47 28.17 -0.24
C THR A 523 -2.96 29.23 -1.23
N ASN A 524 -1.66 29.54 -1.22
CA ASN A 524 -1.05 30.52 -2.11
C ASN A 524 0.48 30.36 -2.15
N ILE A 525 0.99 29.34 -2.84
CA ILE A 525 2.44 29.13 -2.97
C ILE A 525 3.12 30.27 -3.75
N ALA A 526 2.39 30.94 -4.66
CA ALA A 526 2.89 32.06 -5.45
C ALA A 526 3.26 33.31 -4.62
N ALA A 527 2.74 33.44 -3.39
CA ALA A 527 3.19 34.47 -2.44
C ALA A 527 4.63 34.26 -1.95
N GLY A 528 5.22 33.08 -2.22
CA GLY A 528 6.54 32.69 -1.74
C GLY A 528 6.51 32.02 -0.36
N PRO A 529 7.69 31.69 0.18
CA PRO A 529 7.80 30.93 1.41
C PRO A 529 7.31 31.74 2.62
N VAL A 530 6.53 31.11 3.50
CA VAL A 530 6.17 31.64 4.83
C VAL A 530 7.36 31.65 5.78
N TRP A 531 8.31 30.72 5.60
CA TRP A 531 9.61 30.69 6.24
C TRP A 531 10.59 29.85 5.41
N THR A 532 11.89 30.06 5.62
CA THR A 532 12.98 29.28 5.02
C THR A 532 14.00 28.90 6.08
N GLN A 533 14.63 27.74 5.96
CA GLN A 533 15.67 27.29 6.88
C GLN A 533 16.87 26.70 6.11
N GLN A 534 18.08 27.21 6.36
CA GLN A 534 19.31 26.60 5.84
C GLN A 534 19.55 25.29 6.59
N VAL A 535 19.69 24.18 5.85
CA VAL A 535 19.90 22.81 6.37
C VAL A 535 21.15 22.13 5.81
N ALA A 536 21.79 22.73 4.81
CA ALA A 536 23.10 22.36 4.28
C ALA A 536 23.84 23.62 3.77
N THR A 537 25.14 23.54 3.45
CA THR A 537 25.91 24.67 2.91
C THR A 537 25.49 25.01 1.49
N ASN A 538 25.31 26.30 1.23
CA ASN A 538 24.93 26.86 -0.08
C ASN A 538 26.14 26.94 -1.03
N SER A 539 26.85 25.83 -1.22
CA SER A 539 28.22 25.82 -1.78
C SER A 539 28.41 24.96 -3.03
N GLY A 540 27.40 24.23 -3.50
CA GLY A 540 27.54 23.44 -4.73
C GLY A 540 26.27 22.78 -5.23
N SER A 541 26.28 22.42 -6.52
CA SER A 541 25.21 21.71 -7.25
C SER A 541 25.18 20.19 -7.03
N CYS A 542 26.11 19.65 -6.23
CA CYS A 542 26.28 18.20 -6.04
C CYS A 542 25.97 17.76 -4.60
N PRO A 543 24.70 17.40 -4.29
CA PRO A 543 24.30 16.71 -3.06
C PRO A 543 25.15 15.49 -2.73
N GLN A 544 25.50 14.70 -3.74
CA GLN A 544 26.34 13.51 -3.64
C GLN A 544 27.78 13.84 -3.19
N CYS A 545 28.21 15.09 -3.39
CA CYS A 545 29.51 15.63 -3.03
C CYS A 545 29.43 16.42 -1.70
N ASP A 546 28.61 15.99 -0.76
CA ASP A 546 28.32 16.66 0.52
C ASP A 546 27.67 18.07 0.41
N ASN A 547 27.22 18.59 -0.76
CA ASN A 547 26.75 19.98 -0.91
C ASN A 547 25.23 20.14 -1.11
N GLY A 548 24.55 21.00 -0.33
CA GLY A 548 23.13 21.27 -0.52
C GLY A 548 22.19 20.19 0.05
N SER A 549 20.93 20.15 -0.38
CA SER A 549 19.98 19.11 0.04
C SER A 549 19.00 18.73 -1.06
N ILE A 550 18.75 17.42 -1.18
CA ILE A 550 17.68 16.82 -1.98
C ILE A 550 16.83 15.85 -1.16
N SER A 551 17.13 15.67 0.13
CA SER A 551 16.40 14.75 1.02
C SER A 551 14.96 15.24 1.26
N PRO A 552 13.93 14.42 1.03
CA PRO A 552 12.58 14.71 1.50
C PRO A 552 12.48 14.73 3.03
N ALA A 553 11.53 15.51 3.54
CA ALA A 553 11.32 15.69 4.97
C ALA A 553 10.32 14.69 5.56
N VAL A 554 10.38 14.50 6.88
CA VAL A 554 9.41 13.69 7.64
C VAL A 554 8.51 14.60 8.46
N TRP A 555 7.21 14.30 8.48
CA TRP A 555 6.21 14.98 9.30
C TRP A 555 5.49 13.97 10.21
N ASP A 556 5.73 14.06 11.52
CA ASP A 556 5.14 13.14 12.52
C ASP A 556 3.74 13.56 13.03
N GLY A 557 3.21 14.69 12.53
CA GLY A 557 1.98 15.33 13.03
C GLY A 557 2.22 16.49 14.01
N SER A 558 3.46 16.71 14.46
CA SER A 558 3.86 17.73 15.46
C SER A 558 5.20 18.43 15.17
N THR A 559 6.11 17.74 14.49
CA THR A 559 7.50 18.12 14.26
C THR A 559 7.89 17.75 12.83
N LEU A 560 8.59 18.67 12.17
CA LEU A 560 9.14 18.45 10.85
C LEU A 560 10.61 18.07 10.99
N TYR A 561 11.05 16.98 10.38
CA TYR A 561 12.45 16.55 10.37
C TYR A 561 13.01 16.70 8.96
N VAL A 562 14.13 17.41 8.81
CA VAL A 562 14.72 17.76 7.51
C VAL A 562 16.17 17.30 7.44
N GLY A 563 16.48 16.53 6.39
CA GLY A 563 17.83 16.07 6.05
C GLY A 563 18.60 17.06 5.18
N GLY A 564 19.92 16.97 5.20
CA GLY A 564 20.78 17.72 4.29
C GLY A 564 22.20 17.20 4.22
N GLY A 565 22.98 17.77 3.30
CA GLY A 565 24.43 17.62 3.23
C GLY A 565 25.16 18.45 4.27
N GLN A 566 26.38 18.86 3.92
CA GLN A 566 27.36 19.45 4.82
C GLN A 566 26.80 20.68 5.52
N ILE A 567 27.06 20.84 6.82
CA ILE A 567 26.68 22.02 7.60
C ILE A 567 27.59 22.16 8.82
N THR A 568 27.77 23.38 9.32
CA THR A 568 28.46 23.62 10.59
C THR A 568 27.44 23.67 11.73
N ILE A 569 27.50 22.72 12.66
CA ILE A 569 26.67 22.68 13.87
C ILE A 569 27.58 22.90 15.08
N ASN A 570 27.32 23.94 15.88
CA ASN A 570 28.09 24.28 17.08
C ASN A 570 29.62 24.35 16.88
N GLY A 571 30.06 24.80 15.70
CA GLY A 571 31.47 24.90 15.31
C GLY A 571 32.07 23.62 14.70
N THR A 572 31.37 22.48 14.75
CA THR A 572 31.76 21.24 14.09
C THR A 572 31.25 21.21 12.65
N VAL A 573 32.13 20.94 11.68
CA VAL A 573 31.72 20.62 10.31
C VAL A 573 31.17 19.20 10.27
N CYS A 574 29.95 19.06 9.81
CA CYS A 574 29.23 17.81 9.60
C CYS A 574 29.14 17.57 8.10
N LYS A 575 29.27 16.33 7.62
CA LYS A 575 29.05 15.97 6.20
C LYS A 575 27.57 15.89 5.81
N GLY A 576 26.73 15.66 6.80
CA GLY A 576 25.28 15.66 6.68
C GLY A 576 24.64 16.17 7.95
N SER A 577 23.32 16.38 7.92
CA SER A 577 22.56 16.65 9.14
C SER A 577 21.15 16.08 9.11
N VAL A 578 20.61 15.86 10.31
CA VAL A 578 19.18 15.70 10.54
C VAL A 578 18.75 16.82 11.49
N ASN A 579 17.69 17.53 11.15
CA ASN A 579 17.27 18.72 11.89
C ASN A 579 15.78 18.60 12.24
N ALA A 580 15.43 18.65 13.52
CA ALA A 580 14.03 18.82 13.92
C ALA A 580 13.68 20.30 13.96
N LEU A 581 12.65 20.70 13.21
CA LEU A 581 12.22 22.08 13.05
C LEU A 581 10.86 22.31 13.71
N ASN A 582 10.63 23.54 14.17
CA ASN A 582 9.30 24.04 14.48
C ASN A 582 8.54 24.26 13.15
N PRO A 583 7.43 23.55 12.88
CA PRO A 583 6.73 23.65 11.59
C PRO A 583 6.12 25.03 11.34
N ALA A 584 5.91 25.85 12.37
CA ALA A 584 5.35 27.20 12.23
C ALA A 584 6.41 28.24 11.79
N THR A 585 7.69 28.03 12.09
CA THR A 585 8.74 29.06 11.98
C THR A 585 10.05 28.61 11.34
N GLY A 586 10.23 27.31 11.08
CA GLY A 586 11.50 26.73 10.61
C GLY A 586 12.59 26.62 11.67
N ALA A 587 12.42 27.22 12.86
CA ALA A 587 13.46 27.25 13.89
C ALA A 587 13.84 25.85 14.40
N PHE A 588 15.14 25.59 14.56
CA PHE A 588 15.65 24.33 15.10
C PHE A 588 15.13 24.06 16.52
N LYS A 589 14.52 22.88 16.72
CA LYS A 589 14.31 22.26 18.04
C LYS A 589 15.57 21.53 18.49
N TRP A 590 16.20 20.79 17.57
CA TRP A 590 17.52 20.18 17.73
C TRP A 590 18.17 19.94 16.36
N GLN A 591 19.49 19.75 16.34
CA GLN A 591 20.26 19.39 15.15
C GLN A 591 21.19 18.22 15.47
N HIS A 592 21.29 17.25 14.57
CA HIS A 592 22.20 16.11 14.67
C HIS A 592 23.27 16.20 13.57
N CYS A 593 24.54 16.08 13.98
CA CYS A 593 25.71 16.20 13.13
C CYS A 593 26.12 14.82 12.59
N LEU A 594 26.00 14.61 11.27
CA LEU A 594 26.41 13.37 10.62
C LEU A 594 27.83 13.50 10.04
N GLN A 595 28.66 12.47 10.19
CA GLN A 595 30.11 12.52 9.90
C GLN A 595 30.56 11.63 8.73
N SER A 596 29.70 10.75 8.21
CA SER A 596 30.06 9.74 7.20
C SER A 596 29.59 10.09 5.79
N GLY A 597 28.64 11.01 5.64
CA GLY A 597 28.17 11.50 4.33
C GLY A 597 26.96 12.44 4.45
N PRO A 598 26.37 12.83 3.31
CA PRO A 598 25.16 13.63 3.25
C PRO A 598 23.92 12.74 3.40
N VAL A 599 22.79 13.34 3.79
CA VAL A 599 21.49 12.68 3.67
C VAL A 599 20.96 12.93 2.26
N LEU A 600 20.90 11.88 1.43
CA LEU A 600 20.43 11.94 0.04
C LEU A 600 18.99 11.44 -0.08
N GLY A 601 18.75 10.21 0.40
CA GLY A 601 17.43 9.63 0.48
C GLY A 601 16.52 10.39 1.45
N SER A 602 15.22 10.09 1.37
CA SER A 602 14.23 10.51 2.35
C SER A 602 14.59 10.06 3.77
N LEU A 603 14.32 10.95 4.74
CA LEU A 603 14.24 10.53 6.13
C LEU A 603 13.02 9.62 6.31
N VAL A 604 13.08 8.72 7.31
CA VAL A 604 11.97 7.80 7.59
C VAL A 604 11.63 7.81 9.06
N GLY A 605 10.36 8.07 9.39
CA GLY A 605 9.88 8.15 10.75
C GLY A 605 8.90 7.05 11.13
N ILE A 606 9.04 6.59 12.38
CA ILE A 606 8.10 5.73 13.11
C ILE A 606 7.97 6.25 14.55
N ASN A 607 7.20 5.58 15.40
CA ASN A 607 6.95 5.99 16.78
C ASN A 607 8.24 6.29 17.59
N GLY A 608 8.57 7.58 17.71
CA GLY A 608 9.71 8.09 18.46
C GLY A 608 11.08 7.97 17.79
N VAL A 609 11.17 7.48 16.54
CA VAL A 609 12.44 7.28 15.82
C VAL A 609 12.39 7.89 14.43
N VAL A 610 13.40 8.70 14.09
CA VAL A 610 13.69 9.14 12.72
C VAL A 610 14.99 8.51 12.25
N VAL A 611 14.99 7.90 11.08
CA VAL A 611 16.12 7.19 10.48
C VAL A 611 16.65 7.99 9.30
N ALA A 612 17.98 8.10 9.24
CA ALA A 612 18.72 8.71 8.15
C ALA A 612 19.79 7.74 7.64
N THR A 613 19.91 7.64 6.32
CA THR A 613 21.04 7.00 5.65
C THR A 613 22.07 8.06 5.23
N GLN A 614 23.36 7.76 5.38
CA GLN A 614 24.47 8.67 5.07
C GLN A 614 25.78 7.90 4.80
N GLY A 615 26.36 8.06 3.60
CA GLY A 615 27.53 7.27 3.19
C GLY A 615 27.23 5.77 3.31
N SER A 616 28.08 5.00 3.99
CA SER A 616 27.85 3.56 4.28
C SER A 616 27.08 3.28 5.58
N TRP A 617 26.41 4.29 6.17
CA TRP A 617 25.77 4.19 7.49
C TRP A 617 24.25 4.38 7.47
N ILE A 618 23.56 3.65 8.35
CA ILE A 618 22.18 3.87 8.77
C ILE A 618 22.20 4.36 10.22
N ASN A 619 21.50 5.45 10.53
CA ASN A 619 21.44 6.05 11.87
C ASN A 619 19.98 6.23 12.29
N GLY A 620 19.58 5.60 13.38
CA GLY A 620 18.29 5.84 14.03
C GLY A 620 18.46 6.84 15.16
N LEU A 621 17.68 7.92 15.12
CA LEU A 621 17.71 9.02 16.10
C LEU A 621 16.41 9.07 16.88
N ASN A 622 16.49 9.34 18.18
CA ASN A 622 15.32 9.63 19.02
C ASN A 622 14.70 10.97 18.58
N MET A 623 13.45 10.94 18.11
CA MET A 623 12.72 12.10 17.58
C MET A 623 12.62 13.29 18.55
N SER A 624 12.61 13.03 19.86
CA SER A 624 12.45 14.07 20.88
C SER A 624 13.75 14.80 21.24
N THR A 625 14.91 14.15 21.12
CA THR A 625 16.21 14.68 21.57
C THR A 625 17.25 14.84 20.47
N GLY A 626 17.07 14.19 19.32
CA GLY A 626 18.10 14.07 18.29
C GLY A 626 19.27 13.16 18.70
N ALA A 627 19.21 12.49 19.86
CA ALA A 627 20.23 11.53 20.27
C ALA A 627 20.19 10.29 19.36
N ALA A 628 21.35 9.82 18.91
CA ALA A 628 21.41 8.56 18.18
C ALA A 628 21.20 7.38 19.13
N ILE A 629 20.37 6.43 18.68
CA ILE A 629 19.93 5.26 19.45
C ILE A 629 20.18 3.94 18.70
N PHE A 630 20.47 4.01 17.40
CA PHE A 630 20.84 2.88 16.57
C PHE A 630 21.85 3.31 15.51
N HIS A 631 22.86 2.49 15.29
CA HIS A 631 23.85 2.68 14.23
C HIS A 631 24.12 1.34 13.55
N TYR A 632 24.11 1.35 12.22
CA TYR A 632 24.63 0.26 11.41
C TYR A 632 25.60 0.82 10.39
N GLN A 633 26.78 0.23 10.29
CA GLN A 633 27.72 0.47 9.20
C GLN A 633 27.70 -0.76 8.29
N ASP A 634 27.45 -0.54 7.00
CA ASP A 634 27.86 -1.50 5.99
C ASP A 634 29.35 -1.29 5.70
N THR A 635 30.11 -2.37 5.77
CA THR A 635 31.57 -2.40 5.59
C THR A 635 31.97 -2.97 4.23
N ALA A 636 31.01 -3.30 3.36
CA ALA A 636 31.29 -3.72 1.99
C ALA A 636 31.93 -2.60 1.17
N SER A 637 32.81 -2.97 0.24
CA SER A 637 33.46 -2.01 -0.66
C SER A 637 32.44 -1.49 -1.68
N GLY A 638 32.19 -0.19 -1.68
CA GLY A 638 31.18 0.45 -2.53
C GLY A 638 29.85 0.72 -1.83
N ALA A 639 29.68 0.24 -0.58
CA ALA A 639 28.48 0.49 0.20
C ALA A 639 28.22 1.99 0.37
N THR A 640 27.19 2.50 -0.30
CA THR A 640 26.73 3.87 -0.18
C THR A 640 25.21 3.91 -0.32
N TYR A 641 24.53 4.50 0.65
CA TYR A 641 23.07 4.56 0.67
C TYR A 641 22.57 5.79 -0.10
N TYR A 642 22.01 5.57 -1.29
CA TYR A 642 21.13 6.53 -1.96
C TYR A 642 19.65 6.23 -1.66
N SER A 643 19.32 4.95 -1.57
CA SER A 643 18.01 4.46 -1.14
C SER A 643 17.65 4.92 0.28
N PRO A 644 16.41 5.39 0.51
CA PRO A 644 15.81 5.50 1.83
C PRO A 644 15.49 4.12 2.41
N VAL A 645 15.57 3.95 3.73
CA VAL A 645 15.04 2.73 4.36
C VAL A 645 13.52 2.59 4.15
N CYS A 646 12.97 1.41 4.41
CA CYS A 646 11.53 1.22 4.61
C CYS A 646 11.32 0.60 5.99
N ILE A 647 10.36 1.12 6.78
CA ILE A 647 10.06 0.56 8.12
C ILE A 647 8.57 0.22 8.19
N ALA A 648 8.30 -1.08 8.32
CA ALA A 648 6.98 -1.66 8.19
C ALA A 648 6.93 -3.09 8.75
N ASN A 649 5.75 -3.48 9.25
CA ASN A 649 5.42 -4.77 9.83
C ASN A 649 6.45 -5.31 10.84
N GLY A 650 7.06 -4.42 11.63
CA GLY A 650 8.08 -4.77 12.64
C GLY A 650 9.51 -4.94 12.11
N TYR A 651 9.77 -4.60 10.84
CA TYR A 651 11.07 -4.71 10.19
C TYR A 651 11.54 -3.36 9.61
N MET A 652 12.86 -3.21 9.50
CA MET A 652 13.49 -2.15 8.70
C MET A 652 14.25 -2.79 7.53
N PHE A 653 14.05 -2.28 6.33
CA PHE A 653 14.72 -2.71 5.10
C PHE A 653 15.61 -1.60 4.57
N ALA A 654 16.80 -1.94 4.08
CA ALA A 654 17.76 -0.97 3.54
C ALA A 654 18.47 -1.55 2.31
N ALA A 655 18.52 -0.76 1.24
CA ALA A 655 19.20 -1.06 -0.02
C ALA A 655 20.36 -0.07 -0.23
N ASN A 656 21.43 -0.44 -0.94
CA ASN A 656 22.56 0.45 -1.19
C ASN A 656 23.12 0.33 -2.64
N LEU A 657 24.13 1.14 -2.97
CA LEU A 657 24.76 1.16 -4.29
C LEU A 657 25.73 0.00 -4.61
N ASP A 658 26.08 -0.87 -3.66
CA ASP A 658 26.84 -2.10 -3.94
C ASP A 658 25.96 -3.29 -4.35
N GLY A 659 24.64 -3.15 -4.19
CA GLY A 659 23.66 -4.21 -4.46
C GLY A 659 23.16 -4.94 -3.21
N SER A 660 23.68 -4.65 -2.02
CA SER A 660 23.25 -5.22 -0.74
C SER A 660 21.84 -4.75 -0.34
N PHE A 661 20.92 -5.72 -0.15
CA PHE A 661 19.58 -5.50 0.39
C PHE A 661 19.41 -6.24 1.73
N VAL A 662 19.22 -5.50 2.82
CA VAL A 662 19.30 -6.01 4.19
C VAL A 662 18.00 -5.78 4.95
N ALA A 663 17.52 -6.80 5.67
CA ALA A 663 16.41 -6.69 6.62
C ALA A 663 16.89 -6.77 8.07
N PHE A 664 16.36 -5.87 8.89
CA PHE A 664 16.57 -5.78 10.33
C PHE A 664 15.25 -6.00 11.07
N GLY A 665 15.32 -6.65 12.23
CA GLY A 665 14.19 -6.88 13.12
C GLY A 665 14.66 -7.14 14.55
N LEU A 666 13.72 -7.32 15.49
CA LEU A 666 14.02 -7.72 16.88
C LEU A 666 14.45 -9.19 16.93
#